data_AF-A0A4W4GSI3-F1
#
_entry.id   AF-A0A4W4GSI3-F1
#
_cell.length_a   1.000
_cell.length_b   1.000
_cell.length_c   1.000
_cell.angle_alpha   90.00
_cell.angle_beta   90.00
_cell.angle_gamma   90.00
#
_symmetry.space_group_name_H-M   'P 1'
#
loop_
_entity.id
_entity.type
_entity.pdbx_description
1 polymer ?
#
loop_
_entity_poly.entity_id
_entity_poly.type
_entity_poly.pdbx_seq_one_letter_code
_entity_poly.pdbx_strand_id
1 'polypeptide(L)'
;VLVAPILTPLTSLPFYPLQVILVQVNPGEAFTIQREDGQYQCIPGPAQVPMMSPNGSVPPIYVPPGYVQQIIEENGVRHVLVLPQAEYHPGGHSPLHHPPPPPPHAHLPPAFIPHPHPIMPAPPHLYSSMAGGTGDINLQNISLSQNITVCVRVFAVSADTLLPHVRASFVHKDERANKTHERLQKKLKERQGGHAAGGGLAPPKDSPPQSPQKSRPSPPAGGDLHNGLGLKGVEEQCQASAAVPGLGIDGPRREGEAEPGDIQARGACLCWEAPFKPAVEEEQKEREEPVEELHLTYEVSVSYSGKEGKYSSACSGEELSATIQNLRPATDYHVRVQAVYKCLQGSPSEPASFTTLSCEPDTPVPPRKASGTKNTLVLQWKAPCDNGSKIQNYILQWDEGKGTRVFEQCYYGPQKQYRVTKLSPASKYSFRLAAKNSLGISEFSEPVDLLTSCSVPAPPVSPGLVQAGVTWLCVQWNRPVGSPKEDDINYVLEMEEESSGYGFQPSYDGDEMSCTVRNLHRSTKYRFRVAAYNTEGKSNPSAVSEFSTAPDAPSAPCRISIKGKPHPGSFRMSWDPPKDSGGSDVVEYLVELSEGLSGSSWEQVYKGSALECVCDGLKPGLSYQARVYCFSEGGKSTPSEILLVQIPAVPPGPCLPPRVVGKPKAREVQLHWAPPQVDGGSAVCGYSVEVLCPHTEDSRDVSQGCELSCTISSLLPGRTYSFRLRAANKAGYGPFSERTELTTAPGPPDPCRAPNIVCKSPSCAVVSWETPLCNGAPVTEFRLEWGAAEGTMQVCYSGAIANYELKGLVPASNYYCRVQAVNVAGAGPFSDAVLCRTLCSVPAAVSTAPGAPCDHGAEITSYLIDIGERQPILTGPVTKYIIQNLQPDTSYRIRIQALNSLGAGPFSYTFKLKTKPLPPVPPRLECSTFSHTLRLKWGEGPVRAPPDSLQYHLQMEDKSGRFISLYKGPCHTHKVQRLNESTSYSFRIQAFNEAGEGPFSCVYTFTTPRSPPPQLKAPRVERLDDSCEISWETLPSMKGDPVIYCLQSMQGNSDFRQLYKGSATLFQLSSLSSSAEYRFRVCAIRQCQDSPEITGPYSSTVTLLPPRHEPPGASSGVGPRGTDMEPLRRSLTDEQFSFLIIALLAVTSILIAVAIQYLVIE
;
A
#
# COMPACT_ATOMS: atom_id res chain seq x y z
N VAL A 1 38.57 -8.43 -16.94
CA VAL A 1 40.03 -8.20 -17.13
C VAL A 1 40.62 -7.97 -15.75
N LEU A 2 41.61 -8.79 -15.31
CA LEU A 2 42.65 -8.55 -14.27
C LEU A 2 42.23 -7.90 -12.91
N VAL A 3 42.63 -8.32 -11.70
CA VAL A 3 43.70 -9.20 -11.17
C VAL A 3 43.21 -9.93 -9.90
N ALA A 4 43.91 -10.96 -9.42
CA ALA A 4 43.81 -11.55 -8.07
C ALA A 4 45.21 -12.09 -7.64
N PRO A 5 45.47 -12.55 -6.39
CA PRO A 5 44.83 -12.31 -5.08
C PRO A 5 45.88 -11.86 -4.01
N ILE A 6 45.58 -11.94 -2.69
CA ILE A 6 46.48 -12.58 -1.69
C ILE A 6 45.79 -12.87 -0.32
N LEU A 7 45.86 -14.15 0.06
CA LEU A 7 45.85 -14.84 1.37
C LEU A 7 44.80 -14.58 2.50
N THR A 8 44.23 -15.72 2.90
CA THR A 8 43.50 -16.14 4.13
C THR A 8 44.52 -16.68 5.19
N PRO A 9 44.23 -17.47 6.28
CA PRO A 9 42.97 -18.15 6.69
C PRO A 9 42.65 -18.27 8.22
N LEU A 10 41.50 -18.90 8.52
CA LEU A 10 41.22 -19.99 9.51
C LEU A 10 39.69 -20.09 9.71
N THR A 11 38.96 -21.03 9.06
CA THR A 11 38.47 -22.34 9.60
C THR A 11 37.57 -22.26 10.84
N SER A 12 36.42 -22.96 10.95
CA SER A 12 35.72 -23.90 10.04
C SER A 12 34.38 -24.37 10.65
N LEU A 13 33.35 -24.69 9.84
CA LEU A 13 32.30 -25.75 9.99
C LEU A 13 31.25 -25.62 8.84
N PRO A 14 30.31 -26.57 8.59
CA PRO A 14 29.94 -26.95 7.22
C PRO A 14 28.70 -26.26 6.61
N PHE A 15 28.65 -26.28 5.27
CA PHE A 15 27.48 -25.99 4.44
C PHE A 15 26.69 -27.26 4.09
N TYR A 16 25.36 -27.14 3.97
CA TYR A 16 24.52 -28.01 3.13
C TYR A 16 24.19 -27.27 1.82
N PRO A 17 24.13 -27.95 0.65
CA PRO A 17 23.82 -27.32 -0.62
C PRO A 17 22.30 -27.12 -0.81
N LEU A 18 21.87 -25.87 -0.99
CA LEU A 18 20.52 -25.55 -1.47
C LEU A 18 20.42 -25.86 -2.98
N GLN A 19 19.57 -26.81 -3.36
CA GLN A 19 19.14 -26.96 -4.75
C GLN A 19 18.02 -25.96 -5.07
N VAL A 20 18.25 -25.10 -6.07
CA VAL A 20 17.23 -24.22 -6.64
C VAL A 20 16.65 -24.90 -7.88
N ILE A 21 15.36 -25.23 -7.86
CA ILE A 21 14.65 -25.78 -9.03
C ILE A 21 13.86 -24.64 -9.68
N LEU A 22 14.25 -24.27 -10.90
CA LEU A 22 13.51 -23.38 -11.79
C LEU A 22 12.64 -24.22 -12.73
N VAL A 23 11.33 -23.97 -12.74
CA VAL A 23 10.38 -24.59 -13.69
C VAL A 23 9.63 -23.49 -14.42
N GLN A 24 9.67 -23.54 -15.75
CA GLN A 24 8.86 -22.69 -16.63
C GLN A 24 7.63 -23.50 -17.08
N VAL A 25 6.43 -22.94 -16.93
CA VAL A 25 5.16 -23.64 -17.18
C VAL A 25 4.42 -22.99 -18.34
N ASN A 26 4.04 -23.79 -19.33
CA ASN A 26 3.11 -23.40 -20.39
C ASN A 26 1.68 -23.89 -20.05
N PRO A 27 0.61 -23.23 -20.53
CA PRO A 27 -0.76 -23.63 -20.17
C PRO A 27 -1.19 -24.92 -20.88
N GLY A 28 -1.58 -25.95 -20.12
CA GLY A 28 -2.33 -27.11 -20.64
C GLY A 28 -1.91 -28.50 -20.15
N GLU A 29 -0.73 -28.65 -19.56
CA GLU A 29 -0.19 -29.96 -19.14
C GLU A 29 -0.37 -30.24 -17.63
N ALA A 30 -0.24 -31.52 -17.26
CA ALA A 30 -0.35 -32.00 -15.88
C ALA A 30 1.03 -32.42 -15.32
N PHE A 31 1.23 -32.22 -14.01
CA PHE A 31 2.53 -32.38 -13.36
C PHE A 31 2.57 -33.59 -12.42
N THR A 32 3.69 -34.31 -12.42
CA THR A 32 4.05 -35.29 -11.39
C THR A 32 5.16 -34.72 -10.50
N ILE A 33 5.10 -35.01 -9.20
CA ILE A 33 6.17 -34.69 -8.26
C ILE A 33 6.71 -36.00 -7.69
N GLN A 34 8.03 -36.18 -7.74
CA GLN A 34 8.71 -37.26 -7.03
C GLN A 34 9.07 -36.78 -5.61
N ARG A 35 8.80 -37.61 -4.60
CA ARG A 35 9.23 -37.35 -3.21
C ARG A 35 10.61 -37.95 -2.94
N GLU A 36 11.22 -37.58 -1.82
CA GLU A 36 12.55 -38.07 -1.40
C GLU A 36 12.59 -39.58 -1.11
N ASP A 37 11.43 -40.22 -0.92
CA ASP A 37 11.26 -41.68 -0.85
C ASP A 37 11.24 -42.38 -2.24
N GLY A 38 11.38 -41.60 -3.32
CA GLY A 38 11.50 -42.07 -4.69
C GLY A 38 10.18 -42.34 -5.41
N GLN A 39 9.02 -42.23 -4.76
CA GLN A 39 7.72 -42.42 -5.43
C GLN A 39 7.22 -41.16 -6.13
N TYR A 40 6.55 -41.36 -7.27
CA TYR A 40 5.92 -40.30 -8.06
C TYR A 40 4.43 -40.18 -7.72
N GLN A 41 3.99 -39.01 -7.30
CA GLN A 41 2.56 -38.72 -7.09
C GLN A 41 2.01 -37.97 -8.32
N CYS A 42 0.94 -38.49 -8.91
CA CYS A 42 0.25 -37.91 -10.06
C CYS A 42 -1.13 -37.39 -9.64
N ILE A 43 -1.50 -36.18 -10.07
CA ILE A 43 -2.76 -35.52 -9.70
C ILE A 43 -3.56 -35.21 -10.98
N PRO A 44 -4.74 -35.82 -11.20
CA PRO A 44 -5.60 -35.49 -12.33
C PRO A 44 -6.34 -34.16 -12.08
N GLY A 45 -6.41 -33.30 -13.09
CA GLY A 45 -7.27 -32.10 -13.12
C GLY A 45 -8.65 -32.40 -13.73
N PRO A 46 -9.35 -31.39 -14.29
CA PRO A 46 -9.08 -29.95 -14.29
C PRO A 46 -10.20 -29.14 -13.59
N ALA A 47 -9.97 -27.85 -13.34
CA ALA A 47 -11.01 -26.91 -12.91
C ALA A 47 -11.00 -25.65 -13.81
N GLN A 48 -12.15 -25.31 -14.40
CA GLN A 48 -12.30 -24.08 -15.18
C GLN A 48 -12.56 -22.88 -14.26
N VAL A 49 -11.91 -21.76 -14.55
CA VAL A 49 -12.24 -20.44 -13.97
C VAL A 49 -12.17 -19.40 -15.10
N PRO A 50 -13.20 -18.58 -15.34
CA PRO A 50 -13.16 -17.54 -16.37
C PRO A 50 -12.22 -16.40 -15.95
N MET A 51 -11.62 -15.71 -16.94
CA MET A 51 -10.77 -14.56 -16.66
C MET A 51 -11.58 -13.33 -16.21
N MET A 52 -11.10 -12.70 -15.14
CA MET A 52 -11.56 -11.43 -14.55
C MET A 52 -12.91 -11.46 -13.82
N SER A 53 -12.95 -10.72 -12.70
CA SER A 53 -14.17 -10.33 -11.98
C SER A 53 -14.37 -8.81 -12.10
N PRO A 54 -15.59 -8.28 -11.90
CA PRO A 54 -15.88 -6.87 -12.22
C PRO A 54 -15.13 -5.82 -11.40
N ASN A 55 -14.49 -6.21 -10.28
CA ASN A 55 -13.95 -5.28 -9.29
C ASN A 55 -12.42 -5.18 -9.28
N GLY A 56 -11.72 -5.82 -10.24
CA GLY A 56 -10.26 -5.67 -10.44
C GLY A 56 -9.33 -6.27 -9.36
N SER A 57 -9.87 -6.78 -8.25
CA SER A 57 -9.10 -7.37 -7.15
C SER A 57 -8.68 -8.82 -7.44
N VAL A 58 -7.37 -9.09 -7.33
CA VAL A 58 -6.77 -10.44 -7.49
C VAL A 58 -7.13 -11.34 -6.29
N PRO A 59 -7.50 -12.63 -6.50
CA PRO A 59 -7.79 -13.56 -5.40
C PRO A 59 -6.52 -13.95 -4.61
N PRO A 60 -6.64 -14.31 -3.32
CA PRO A 60 -5.50 -14.71 -2.49
C PRO A 60 -4.98 -16.12 -2.88
N ILE A 61 -3.66 -16.29 -2.82
CA ILE A 61 -3.00 -17.59 -2.95
C ILE A 61 -3.01 -18.29 -1.59
N TYR A 62 -3.37 -19.58 -1.56
CA TYR A 62 -3.41 -20.36 -0.33
C TYR A 62 -2.03 -21.01 -0.05
N VAL A 63 -1.46 -20.73 1.12
CA VAL A 63 -0.14 -21.25 1.55
C VAL A 63 -0.33 -22.28 2.67
N PRO A 64 0.31 -23.46 2.62
CA PRO A 64 0.26 -24.43 3.71
C PRO A 64 0.89 -23.91 5.03
N PRO A 65 0.49 -24.43 6.20
CA PRO A 65 1.14 -24.10 7.47
C PRO A 65 2.64 -24.40 7.46
N GLY A 66 3.45 -23.51 8.06
CA GLY A 66 4.91 -23.68 8.22
C GLY A 66 5.78 -22.89 7.23
N TYR A 67 5.19 -22.13 6.31
CA TYR A 67 5.92 -21.31 5.32
C TYR A 67 5.53 -19.83 5.37
N VAL A 68 6.52 -18.96 5.14
CA VAL A 68 6.34 -17.50 5.03
C VAL A 68 6.53 -17.08 3.57
N GLN A 69 5.67 -16.20 3.08
CA GLN A 69 5.75 -15.64 1.72
C GLN A 69 6.49 -14.30 1.69
N GLN A 70 7.27 -14.06 0.63
CA GLN A 70 7.73 -12.73 0.23
C GLN A 70 7.47 -12.52 -1.26
N ILE A 71 6.88 -11.39 -1.61
CA ILE A 71 6.61 -11.00 -3.00
C ILE A 71 7.70 -10.01 -3.43
N ILE A 72 8.27 -10.23 -4.61
CA ILE A 72 9.20 -9.31 -5.27
C ILE A 72 8.62 -8.96 -6.64
N GLU A 73 8.58 -7.67 -6.96
CA GLU A 73 8.22 -7.16 -8.29
C GLU A 73 9.47 -6.60 -8.98
N GLU A 74 9.87 -7.22 -10.10
CA GLU A 74 10.85 -6.66 -11.02
C GLU A 74 10.27 -6.64 -12.44
N ASN A 75 10.48 -5.54 -13.18
CA ASN A 75 10.09 -5.39 -14.58
C ASN A 75 8.61 -5.75 -14.91
N GLY A 76 7.70 -5.58 -13.94
CA GLY A 76 6.28 -5.89 -14.10
C GLY A 76 5.90 -7.37 -13.89
N VAL A 77 6.85 -8.22 -13.49
CA VAL A 77 6.62 -9.63 -13.16
C VAL A 77 6.69 -9.84 -11.65
N ARG A 78 5.73 -10.61 -11.10
CA ARG A 78 5.68 -10.99 -9.69
C ARG A 78 6.39 -12.32 -9.46
N HIS A 79 7.44 -12.29 -8.66
CA HIS A 79 8.10 -13.47 -8.12
C HIS A 79 7.62 -13.70 -6.68
N VAL A 80 7.18 -14.93 -6.38
CA VAL A 80 6.73 -15.35 -5.05
C VAL A 80 7.76 -16.30 -4.47
N LEU A 81 8.46 -15.84 -3.42
CA LEU A 81 9.37 -16.66 -2.62
C LEU A 81 8.60 -17.26 -1.44
N VAL A 82 8.83 -18.56 -1.20
CA VAL A 82 8.20 -19.34 -0.13
C VAL A 82 9.32 -19.94 0.70
N LEU A 83 9.44 -19.53 1.96
CA LEU A 83 10.53 -19.91 2.86
C LEU A 83 10.01 -20.73 4.05
N PRO A 84 10.64 -21.87 4.40
CA PRO A 84 10.25 -22.66 5.57
C PRO A 84 10.62 -21.93 6.87
N GLN A 85 9.73 -21.98 7.86
CA GLN A 85 9.96 -21.38 9.17
C GLN A 85 10.71 -22.36 10.09
N ALA A 86 11.89 -21.98 10.57
CA ALA A 86 12.68 -22.80 11.49
C ALA A 86 12.18 -22.68 12.93
N GLU A 87 11.86 -23.81 13.56
CA GLU A 87 11.50 -23.86 14.99
C GLU A 87 12.74 -23.81 15.89
N TYR A 88 12.59 -23.16 17.05
CA TYR A 88 13.63 -23.08 18.08
C TYR A 88 13.14 -23.83 19.33
N HIS A 89 13.95 -24.75 19.85
CA HIS A 89 13.62 -25.53 21.05
C HIS A 89 14.78 -25.47 22.05
N PRO A 90 14.60 -24.92 23.26
CA PRO A 90 15.56 -25.05 24.34
C PRO A 90 15.49 -26.46 24.98
N GLY A 91 16.63 -26.98 25.42
CA GLY A 91 16.72 -28.29 26.08
C GLY A 91 15.98 -28.34 27.42
N GLY A 92 15.38 -29.50 27.73
CA GLY A 92 14.50 -29.67 28.89
C GLY A 92 15.12 -30.42 30.08
N HIS A 93 14.37 -30.41 31.19
CA HIS A 93 14.52 -31.34 32.32
C HIS A 93 13.13 -31.82 32.77
N SER A 94 13.10 -32.98 33.43
CA SER A 94 11.92 -33.71 33.93
C SER A 94 12.40 -34.63 35.08
N PRO A 95 11.55 -35.27 35.91
CA PRO A 95 10.09 -35.49 35.75
C PRO A 95 9.24 -35.23 37.02
N LEU A 96 7.92 -35.51 36.98
CA LEU A 96 7.21 -36.50 37.83
C LEU A 96 5.67 -36.52 37.66
N HIS A 97 5.15 -37.66 37.17
CA HIS A 97 3.83 -38.32 37.36
C HIS A 97 2.45 -37.59 37.50
N HIS A 98 1.56 -37.95 36.55
CA HIS A 98 0.18 -38.50 36.73
C HIS A 98 -1.10 -37.60 36.77
N PRO A 99 -2.32 -38.18 36.48
CA PRO A 99 -3.34 -37.54 35.60
C PRO A 99 -4.67 -37.09 36.31
N PRO A 100 -5.64 -36.46 35.57
CA PRO A 100 -6.75 -35.71 36.16
C PRO A 100 -8.15 -36.39 36.13
N PRO A 101 -9.14 -35.86 36.88
CA PRO A 101 -10.58 -36.04 36.65
C PRO A 101 -11.36 -34.75 36.21
N PRO A 102 -12.64 -34.85 35.78
CA PRO A 102 -13.42 -33.79 35.11
C PRO A 102 -14.42 -33.01 36.03
N PRO A 103 -15.19 -32.00 35.53
CA PRO A 103 -15.93 -31.03 36.36
C PRO A 103 -17.46 -31.30 36.50
N PRO A 104 -18.16 -30.58 37.40
CA PRO A 104 -19.63 -30.55 37.50
C PRO A 104 -20.28 -29.28 36.88
N HIS A 105 -21.59 -29.34 36.60
CA HIS A 105 -22.41 -28.27 36.01
C HIS A 105 -23.38 -27.60 37.02
N ALA A 106 -23.72 -26.34 36.74
CA ALA A 106 -24.99 -25.64 36.99
C ALA A 106 -25.53 -25.42 38.42
N HIS A 107 -26.09 -24.22 38.67
CA HIS A 107 -27.51 -23.99 39.05
C HIS A 107 -27.84 -22.47 39.03
N LEU A 108 -29.13 -22.10 39.06
CA LEU A 108 -29.72 -20.74 38.91
C LEU A 108 -31.03 -20.63 39.74
N PRO A 109 -31.65 -19.43 39.94
CA PRO A 109 -31.16 -18.06 39.72
C PRO A 109 -30.90 -17.32 41.06
N PRO A 110 -31.78 -16.51 41.74
CA PRO A 110 -33.09 -15.92 41.42
C PRO A 110 -32.97 -14.44 40.94
N ALA A 111 -33.79 -13.50 41.44
CA ALA A 111 -33.92 -12.10 40.99
C ALA A 111 -34.16 -11.09 42.15
N PHE A 112 -33.95 -9.78 41.89
CA PHE A 112 -34.74 -8.68 42.45
C PHE A 112 -34.63 -7.39 41.60
N ILE A 113 -35.64 -6.50 41.69
CA ILE A 113 -35.87 -5.25 40.93
C ILE A 113 -36.38 -4.19 41.93
N PRO A 114 -35.88 -2.92 41.96
CA PRO A 114 -36.65 -1.81 41.35
C PRO A 114 -35.88 -0.55 40.86
N HIS A 115 -36.53 0.22 39.98
CA HIS A 115 -36.30 1.66 39.74
C HIS A 115 -37.25 2.51 40.64
N PRO A 116 -36.94 3.78 40.95
CA PRO A 116 -37.43 4.90 40.11
C PRO A 116 -36.49 6.13 39.99
N HIS A 117 -36.85 7.10 39.13
CA HIS A 117 -36.25 8.44 39.06
C HIS A 117 -36.66 9.32 40.26
N PRO A 118 -35.97 10.47 40.51
CA PRO A 118 -36.57 11.74 40.06
C PRO A 118 -35.60 12.89 39.66
N ILE A 119 -36.02 13.66 38.63
CA ILE A 119 -36.04 15.14 38.54
C ILE A 119 -34.71 15.97 38.47
N MET A 120 -34.68 16.94 37.53
CA MET A 120 -33.66 18.01 37.40
C MET A 120 -33.87 19.17 38.41
N PRO A 121 -32.86 20.02 38.68
CA PRO A 121 -32.80 21.27 37.91
C PRO A 121 -31.39 21.78 37.58
N ALA A 122 -31.35 22.79 36.70
CA ALA A 122 -30.22 23.69 36.41
C ALA A 122 -30.80 25.09 36.10
N PRO A 123 -29.99 26.13 35.86
CA PRO A 123 -28.71 26.53 36.47
C PRO A 123 -28.91 27.83 37.29
N PRO A 124 -27.86 28.66 37.47
CA PRO A 124 -28.06 30.09 37.14
C PRO A 124 -26.94 30.69 36.28
N HIS A 125 -27.32 31.53 35.32
CA HIS A 125 -26.44 32.55 34.73
C HIS A 125 -26.48 33.84 35.57
N LEU A 126 -25.52 34.77 35.36
CA LEU A 126 -25.72 36.23 35.23
C LEU A 126 -24.35 36.96 35.13
N TYR A 127 -24.12 37.70 34.04
CA TYR A 127 -23.40 39.01 33.93
C TYR A 127 -21.93 39.15 34.47
N SER A 128 -21.10 40.12 34.04
CA SER A 128 -20.98 40.88 32.79
C SER A 128 -19.68 41.72 32.78
N SER A 129 -19.05 41.86 31.62
CA SER A 129 -18.23 43.02 31.16
C SER A 129 -17.39 43.85 32.16
N MET A 130 -16.06 43.81 32.01
CA MET A 130 -15.14 44.97 31.93
C MET A 130 -13.75 44.48 31.46
N ALA A 131 -12.80 45.30 30.97
CA ALA A 131 -12.83 46.47 30.07
C ALA A 131 -11.37 46.96 29.87
N GLY A 132 -10.96 47.28 28.63
CA GLY A 132 -9.71 48.01 28.33
C GLY A 132 -8.40 47.18 28.37
N GLY A 133 -7.48 47.46 27.44
CA GLY A 133 -6.20 46.74 27.35
C GLY A 133 -5.39 46.91 26.05
N THR A 134 -5.53 48.04 25.33
CA THR A 134 -4.72 48.33 24.13
C THR A 134 -3.31 48.76 24.52
N GLY A 135 -2.28 48.23 23.86
CA GLY A 135 -0.87 48.53 24.17
C GLY A 135 0.12 48.22 23.06
N ASP A 136 0.04 48.95 21.94
CA ASP A 136 1.13 48.99 20.96
C ASP A 136 2.32 49.81 21.49
N ILE A 137 3.49 49.19 21.64
CA ILE A 137 4.78 49.89 21.75
C ILE A 137 5.79 49.19 20.84
N ASN A 138 6.55 49.99 20.09
CA ASN A 138 7.58 49.59 19.13
C ASN A 138 8.94 50.17 19.57
N LEU A 139 10.04 49.91 18.82
CA LEU A 139 11.44 50.33 19.05
C LEU A 139 12.24 49.48 20.06
N GLN A 140 13.56 49.27 19.92
CA GLN A 140 14.43 49.12 18.73
C GLN A 140 15.86 48.64 19.14
N ASN A 141 16.59 48.02 18.20
CA ASN A 141 18.05 48.02 18.00
C ASN A 141 19.05 47.71 19.16
N ILE A 142 19.94 46.72 18.89
CA ILE A 142 21.43 46.76 18.85
C ILE A 142 21.91 45.30 18.92
N SER A 143 22.56 44.62 17.95
CA SER A 143 23.40 44.90 16.76
C SER A 143 24.91 44.68 16.99
N LEU A 144 25.61 44.23 15.93
CA LEU A 144 27.05 43.88 15.78
C LEU A 144 27.40 42.39 16.04
N SER A 145 28.34 41.72 15.36
CA SER A 145 28.99 41.88 14.02
C SER A 145 29.94 40.65 13.78
N GLN A 146 30.60 40.33 12.65
CA GLN A 146 30.84 40.94 11.32
C GLN A 146 31.01 39.82 10.23
N ASN A 147 30.93 40.18 8.92
CA ASN A 147 31.85 39.79 7.79
C ASN A 147 32.14 38.29 7.45
N ILE A 148 32.52 37.82 6.23
CA ILE A 148 32.81 38.33 4.85
C ILE A 148 32.80 37.07 3.91
N THR A 149 32.58 37.03 2.58
CA THR A 149 32.14 37.98 1.53
C THR A 149 31.55 37.19 0.31
N VAL A 150 31.29 37.86 -0.82
CA VAL A 150 30.66 37.36 -2.07
C VAL A 150 31.63 36.64 -3.02
N CYS A 151 31.14 35.68 -3.82
CA CYS A 151 31.68 35.40 -5.16
C CYS A 151 30.58 34.90 -6.14
N VAL A 152 30.53 35.46 -7.35
CA VAL A 152 29.58 35.11 -8.43
C VAL A 152 30.28 35.24 -9.79
N ARG A 153 30.12 34.26 -10.70
CA ARG A 153 30.28 34.49 -12.15
C ARG A 153 29.59 33.43 -13.03
N VAL A 154 29.34 33.84 -14.28
CA VAL A 154 28.62 33.12 -15.34
C VAL A 154 29.62 32.78 -16.47
N PHE A 155 29.37 31.71 -17.23
CA PHE A 155 29.95 31.48 -18.55
C PHE A 155 28.92 30.88 -19.54
N ALA A 156 29.18 31.06 -20.84
CA ALA A 156 28.36 30.62 -21.99
C ALA A 156 29.27 30.45 -23.25
N VAL A 157 28.68 30.24 -24.45
CA VAL A 157 29.31 29.97 -25.79
C VAL A 157 29.69 28.48 -25.99
N SER A 158 29.21 27.62 -26.93
CA SER A 158 28.55 27.67 -28.28
C SER A 158 29.51 27.70 -29.50
N ALA A 159 29.28 27.10 -30.68
CA ALA A 159 28.15 26.34 -31.28
C ALA A 159 28.72 25.16 -32.17
N ASP A 160 28.25 24.63 -33.32
CA ASP A 160 27.13 24.91 -34.27
C ASP A 160 26.90 23.74 -35.29
N THR A 161 25.86 23.80 -36.13
CA THR A 161 25.54 23.01 -37.38
C THR A 161 25.18 21.50 -37.26
N LEU A 162 24.37 20.87 -38.14
CA LEU A 162 23.98 21.13 -39.55
C LEU A 162 22.45 21.06 -39.85
N LEU A 163 22.08 21.49 -41.07
CA LEU A 163 20.74 21.56 -41.72
C LEU A 163 20.81 20.89 -43.13
N PRO A 164 19.80 20.90 -44.05
CA PRO A 164 18.50 21.62 -44.11
C PRO A 164 17.27 20.67 -44.28
N HIS A 165 16.02 21.06 -44.58
CA HIS A 165 15.39 22.36 -44.91
C HIS A 165 14.00 22.45 -44.19
N VAL A 166 12.88 23.11 -44.56
CA VAL A 166 12.34 23.75 -45.79
C VAL A 166 11.68 25.12 -45.46
N ARG A 167 11.29 25.89 -46.48
CA ARG A 167 10.52 27.16 -46.45
C ARG A 167 9.00 26.92 -46.32
N ALA A 168 8.12 27.86 -45.93
CA ALA A 168 8.11 29.16 -45.21
C ALA A 168 6.60 29.51 -44.94
N SER A 169 6.08 30.61 -44.36
CA SER A 169 6.49 32.00 -43.99
C SER A 169 5.79 32.36 -42.64
N PHE A 170 5.87 33.50 -41.93
CA PHE A 170 6.04 34.95 -42.19
C PHE A 170 4.83 35.63 -42.87
N VAL A 171 4.23 36.75 -42.39
CA VAL A 171 4.80 37.97 -41.73
C VAL A 171 3.88 38.56 -40.62
N HIS A 172 4.46 39.29 -39.65
CA HIS A 172 3.77 40.11 -38.62
C HIS A 172 3.36 41.52 -39.10
N LYS A 173 2.28 42.10 -38.54
CA LYS A 173 2.28 43.51 -38.07
C LYS A 173 1.07 43.88 -37.19
N ASP A 174 1.27 44.87 -36.32
CA ASP A 174 0.25 45.56 -35.52
C ASP A 174 -0.48 46.64 -36.33
N GLU A 175 -1.72 46.98 -35.94
CA GLU A 175 -2.08 48.35 -35.55
C GLU A 175 -3.43 48.43 -34.79
N ARG A 176 -3.86 49.63 -34.40
CA ARG A 176 -4.88 49.87 -33.34
C ARG A 176 -5.83 51.01 -33.72
N ALA A 177 -7.03 51.01 -33.12
CA ALA A 177 -8.14 51.96 -33.30
C ALA A 177 -9.01 51.71 -34.57
N ASN A 178 -10.26 52.18 -34.68
CA ASN A 178 -10.95 53.16 -33.83
C ASN A 178 -12.43 52.80 -33.51
N LYS A 179 -13.11 53.64 -32.72
CA LYS A 179 -14.30 53.28 -31.92
C LYS A 179 -15.55 54.12 -32.25
N THR A 180 -16.71 53.48 -32.30
CA THR A 180 -18.09 54.02 -32.12
C THR A 180 -18.40 55.47 -32.53
N HIS A 181 -18.96 55.63 -33.73
CA HIS A 181 -20.05 56.57 -34.05
C HIS A 181 -21.00 55.85 -35.03
N GLU A 182 -22.31 56.11 -35.09
CA GLU A 182 -23.10 57.17 -34.45
C GLU A 182 -24.52 56.66 -34.11
N ARG A 183 -25.06 57.05 -32.94
CA ARG A 183 -26.49 56.84 -32.59
C ARG A 183 -27.22 58.17 -32.36
N LEU A 184 -26.95 59.12 -33.24
CA LEU A 184 -27.71 60.34 -33.44
C LEU A 184 -28.35 60.24 -34.83
N GLN A 185 -29.68 60.22 -34.92
CA GLN A 185 -30.49 61.37 -35.33
C GLN A 185 -30.11 61.90 -36.74
N LYS A 186 -31.05 62.10 -37.68
CA LYS A 186 -32.30 62.84 -37.43
C LYS A 186 -33.30 62.71 -38.58
N LYS A 187 -34.55 62.37 -38.24
CA LYS A 187 -35.82 62.74 -38.92
C LYS A 187 -35.83 62.84 -40.47
N LEU A 188 -36.45 61.85 -41.10
CA LEU A 188 -37.50 62.08 -42.11
C LEU A 188 -38.58 61.00 -41.90
N LYS A 189 -39.90 61.22 -41.83
CA LYS A 189 -40.77 62.34 -41.44
C LYS A 189 -42.19 61.82 -41.75
N GLU A 190 -42.88 61.23 -40.79
CA GLU A 190 -44.34 61.09 -40.85
C GLU A 190 -44.97 61.99 -39.79
N ARG A 191 -45.76 62.98 -40.24
CA ARG A 191 -46.65 63.76 -39.39
C ARG A 191 -47.63 64.61 -40.23
N GLN A 192 -48.92 64.43 -39.92
CA GLN A 192 -50.04 65.38 -40.08
C GLN A 192 -50.57 65.70 -41.50
N GLY A 193 -51.90 65.56 -41.66
CA GLY A 193 -52.74 66.12 -42.72
C GLY A 193 -53.00 65.19 -43.92
N GLY A 194 -54.22 65.08 -44.46
CA GLY A 194 -55.51 65.61 -43.99
C GLY A 194 -56.55 65.72 -45.12
N HIS A 195 -57.83 65.42 -44.82
CA HIS A 195 -58.98 65.36 -45.76
C HIS A 195 -58.83 64.27 -46.87
N ALA A 196 -59.83 63.69 -47.54
CA ALA A 196 -61.31 63.55 -47.54
C ALA A 196 -61.63 63.04 -48.98
N ALA A 197 -62.75 62.41 -49.36
CA ALA A 197 -64.03 62.15 -48.69
C ALA A 197 -64.70 60.86 -49.25
N GLY A 198 -65.65 60.30 -48.49
CA GLY A 198 -66.63 59.27 -48.92
C GLY A 198 -66.10 57.83 -49.03
N GLY A 199 -66.79 56.79 -48.54
CA GLY A 199 -68.01 56.70 -47.74
C GLY A 199 -68.49 55.22 -47.68
N GLY A 200 -69.22 54.73 -46.68
CA GLY A 200 -69.63 55.33 -45.39
C GLY A 200 -70.54 54.39 -44.57
N LEU A 201 -70.86 54.78 -43.33
CA LEU A 201 -71.85 54.18 -42.41
C LEU A 201 -71.53 52.80 -41.80
N ALA A 202 -72.40 52.39 -40.85
CA ALA A 202 -72.08 51.52 -39.70
C ALA A 202 -73.30 50.60 -39.34
N PRO A 203 -73.36 49.90 -38.17
CA PRO A 203 -74.24 48.73 -37.90
C PRO A 203 -75.63 49.15 -37.34
N PRO A 204 -76.50 48.29 -36.71
CA PRO A 204 -76.38 46.86 -36.37
C PRO A 204 -77.66 45.98 -36.57
N LYS A 205 -77.57 44.70 -36.14
CA LYS A 205 -78.63 43.76 -35.67
C LYS A 205 -79.97 43.62 -36.44
N ASP A 206 -80.34 42.37 -36.76
CA ASP A 206 -81.59 41.78 -36.23
C ASP A 206 -81.59 40.23 -36.24
N SER A 207 -82.66 39.58 -35.76
CA SER A 207 -82.76 38.13 -35.45
C SER A 207 -84.23 37.68 -35.24
N PRO A 208 -84.58 36.43 -34.85
CA PRO A 208 -84.05 35.06 -35.05
C PRO A 208 -85.12 34.22 -35.83
N PRO A 209 -85.40 32.89 -35.67
CA PRO A 209 -84.75 31.72 -35.01
C PRO A 209 -84.65 30.48 -35.99
N GLN A 210 -84.67 29.16 -35.69
CA GLN A 210 -84.66 28.31 -34.48
C GLN A 210 -84.15 26.86 -34.78
N SER A 211 -83.80 26.11 -33.72
CA SER A 211 -83.94 24.64 -33.52
C SER A 211 -82.92 23.63 -34.14
N PRO A 212 -82.65 22.44 -33.51
CA PRO A 212 -81.28 21.85 -33.56
C PRO A 212 -81.10 20.28 -33.46
N GLN A 213 -79.82 19.86 -33.36
CA GLN A 213 -79.25 18.67 -32.65
C GLN A 213 -79.11 17.24 -33.28
N LYS A 214 -77.84 16.78 -33.30
CA LYS A 214 -77.24 15.50 -32.81
C LYS A 214 -77.47 14.09 -33.46
N SER A 215 -76.30 13.45 -33.70
CA SER A 215 -75.88 12.04 -33.41
C SER A 215 -76.31 10.79 -34.25
N ARG A 216 -75.33 9.86 -34.36
CA ARG A 216 -75.39 8.40 -34.65
C ARG A 216 -76.29 7.62 -33.64
N PRO A 217 -76.65 6.31 -33.84
CA PRO A 217 -76.43 5.38 -34.96
C PRO A 217 -77.68 4.53 -35.36
N SER A 218 -77.44 3.44 -36.12
CA SER A 218 -78.19 2.17 -36.43
C SER A 218 -79.65 1.88 -35.97
N PRO A 219 -80.44 1.09 -36.76
CA PRO A 219 -81.86 0.74 -36.52
C PRO A 219 -82.08 -0.56 -35.69
N PRO A 220 -83.32 -0.84 -35.20
CA PRO A 220 -84.14 -1.92 -35.80
C PRO A 220 -85.70 -1.82 -35.69
N ALA A 221 -86.39 -2.63 -36.52
CA ALA A 221 -87.67 -3.36 -36.34
C ALA A 221 -89.00 -2.73 -35.81
N GLY A 222 -90.10 -2.99 -36.54
CA GLY A 222 -91.52 -2.94 -36.09
C GLY A 222 -92.22 -1.57 -36.12
N GLY A 223 -93.56 -1.44 -36.28
CA GLY A 223 -94.57 -2.44 -36.63
C GLY A 223 -96.03 -1.96 -36.47
N ASP A 224 -96.80 -1.96 -37.57
CA ASP A 224 -98.27 -2.11 -37.70
C ASP A 224 -99.32 -1.02 -37.27
N LEU A 225 -100.47 -1.07 -37.99
CA LEU A 225 -101.82 -0.52 -37.73
C LEU A 225 -102.04 1.04 -37.83
N HIS A 226 -103.13 1.57 -38.42
CA HIS A 226 -104.28 0.97 -39.14
C HIS A 226 -105.04 1.97 -40.07
N ASN A 227 -105.91 1.42 -40.93
CA ASN A 227 -107.03 2.01 -41.70
C ASN A 227 -106.76 2.94 -42.91
N GLY A 228 -107.41 2.76 -44.07
CA GLY A 228 -108.28 1.63 -44.47
C GLY A 228 -109.10 1.83 -45.76
N LEU A 229 -109.65 0.72 -46.29
CA LEU A 229 -110.64 0.57 -47.37
C LEU A 229 -110.20 0.93 -48.82
N GLY A 230 -110.29 0.04 -49.83
CA GLY A 230 -110.48 -1.43 -49.80
C GLY A 230 -111.04 -2.07 -51.08
N LEU A 231 -110.95 -3.41 -51.15
CA LEU A 231 -111.68 -4.36 -52.04
C LEU A 231 -111.30 -4.35 -53.54
N LYS A 232 -111.21 -5.48 -54.28
CA LYS A 232 -111.32 -6.94 -54.02
C LYS A 232 -110.47 -7.65 -55.11
N GLY A 233 -109.74 -8.75 -54.83
CA GLY A 233 -110.20 -10.14 -55.05
C GLY A 233 -109.88 -10.65 -56.47
N VAL A 234 -109.55 -11.92 -56.77
CA VAL A 234 -109.44 -13.17 -55.98
C VAL A 234 -108.28 -14.01 -56.55
N GLU A 235 -107.82 -15.04 -55.82
CA GLU A 235 -106.82 -16.03 -56.23
C GLU A 235 -107.34 -16.97 -57.36
N GLU A 236 -106.45 -17.62 -58.11
CA GLU A 236 -106.17 -19.08 -57.96
C GLU A 236 -105.12 -19.60 -58.97
N GLN A 237 -104.58 -20.78 -58.67
CA GLN A 237 -103.76 -21.60 -59.57
C GLN A 237 -104.67 -22.56 -60.37
N CYS A 238 -104.21 -23.06 -61.51
CA CYS A 238 -104.58 -24.43 -61.91
C CYS A 238 -103.53 -25.08 -62.81
N GLN A 239 -103.44 -26.42 -62.76
CA GLN A 239 -102.51 -27.23 -63.54
C GLN A 239 -103.22 -27.91 -64.72
N ALA A 240 -102.44 -28.53 -65.61
CA ALA A 240 -102.92 -29.20 -66.81
C ALA A 240 -103.54 -30.59 -66.56
N SER A 241 -104.44 -31.02 -67.45
CA SER A 241 -104.42 -32.37 -68.05
C SER A 241 -105.31 -32.43 -69.31
N ALA A 242 -105.29 -33.55 -70.03
CA ALA A 242 -105.98 -33.76 -71.31
C ALA A 242 -107.06 -34.86 -71.25
N ALA A 243 -108.04 -34.82 -72.16
CA ALA A 243 -108.96 -35.93 -72.47
C ALA A 243 -109.63 -35.78 -73.87
N VAL A 244 -110.05 -36.91 -74.46
CA VAL A 244 -110.60 -37.13 -75.82
C VAL A 244 -111.39 -38.47 -75.77
N PRO A 245 -112.41 -38.82 -76.61
CA PRO A 245 -113.48 -38.09 -77.34
C PRO A 245 -114.92 -38.67 -77.07
N GLY A 246 -115.94 -38.24 -77.84
CA GLY A 246 -116.77 -39.20 -78.62
C GLY A 246 -118.31 -39.31 -78.41
N LEU A 247 -118.98 -39.74 -79.49
CA LEU A 247 -120.36 -40.31 -79.64
C LEU A 247 -121.57 -39.37 -79.39
N GLY A 248 -122.72 -39.45 -80.09
CA GLY A 248 -123.20 -40.27 -81.25
C GLY A 248 -123.86 -39.34 -82.31
N ILE A 249 -125.03 -39.56 -82.97
CA ILE A 249 -125.97 -40.65 -83.40
C ILE A 249 -127.19 -39.88 -84.05
N ASP A 250 -128.00 -40.27 -85.05
CA ASP A 250 -128.59 -41.52 -85.59
C ASP A 250 -128.90 -41.39 -87.13
N GLY A 251 -129.56 -42.36 -87.80
CA GLY A 251 -129.98 -42.28 -89.23
C GLY A 251 -131.49 -41.99 -89.48
N PRO A 252 -132.10 -42.25 -90.67
CA PRO A 252 -131.55 -42.65 -92.00
C PRO A 252 -132.12 -41.89 -93.25
N ARG A 253 -131.50 -42.10 -94.44
CA ARG A 253 -131.98 -41.99 -95.87
C ARG A 253 -133.20 -41.09 -96.23
N ARG A 254 -133.21 -40.34 -97.36
CA ARG A 254 -132.99 -40.85 -98.75
C ARG A 254 -132.90 -39.73 -99.82
N GLU A 255 -132.11 -39.95 -100.89
CA GLU A 255 -132.13 -39.33 -102.26
C GLU A 255 -132.27 -37.79 -102.43
N GLY A 256 -131.33 -37.13 -103.14
CA GLY A 256 -131.53 -35.73 -103.55
C GLY A 256 -130.39 -35.02 -104.31
N GLU A 257 -129.37 -34.55 -103.59
CA GLU A 257 -128.32 -33.63 -104.10
C GLU A 257 -127.02 -33.77 -103.26
N ALA A 258 -125.92 -33.13 -103.68
CA ALA A 258 -124.61 -33.25 -103.03
C ALA A 258 -124.27 -32.08 -102.10
N GLU A 259 -123.84 -32.37 -100.87
CA GLU A 259 -123.51 -31.39 -99.81
C GLU A 259 -121.99 -31.10 -99.72
N PRO A 260 -121.57 -29.89 -99.32
CA PRO A 260 -120.15 -29.48 -99.26
C PRO A 260 -119.42 -29.98 -98.00
N GLY A 261 -119.27 -31.30 -97.85
CA GLY A 261 -118.48 -31.93 -96.79
C GLY A 261 -117.25 -32.72 -97.26
N ASP A 262 -117.30 -33.27 -98.48
CA ASP A 262 -116.41 -34.35 -98.88
C ASP A 262 -115.00 -33.92 -99.32
N ILE A 263 -114.77 -32.66 -99.69
CA ILE A 263 -113.48 -32.18 -100.23
C ILE A 263 -112.79 -31.24 -99.23
N GLN A 264 -111.60 -31.64 -98.78
CA GLN A 264 -110.78 -30.90 -97.82
C GLN A 264 -109.51 -30.33 -98.48
N ALA A 265 -108.73 -29.55 -97.72
CA ALA A 265 -107.47 -28.98 -98.22
C ALA A 265 -106.38 -30.05 -98.49
N ARG A 266 -106.45 -31.21 -97.85
CA ARG A 266 -105.47 -32.31 -98.02
C ARG A 266 -106.10 -33.70 -98.18
N GLY A 267 -107.36 -33.79 -98.59
CA GLY A 267 -108.08 -35.04 -98.81
C GLY A 267 -109.42 -34.87 -99.51
N ALA A 268 -110.03 -35.96 -99.97
CA ALA A 268 -111.37 -35.96 -100.57
C ALA A 268 -112.07 -37.32 -100.40
N CYS A 269 -113.39 -37.32 -100.19
CA CYS A 269 -114.26 -38.49 -100.25
C CYS A 269 -114.99 -38.55 -101.60
N LEU A 270 -115.29 -39.76 -102.08
CA LEU A 270 -115.80 -40.03 -103.42
C LEU A 270 -116.79 -41.22 -103.40
N CYS A 271 -117.84 -41.17 -104.22
CA CYS A 271 -118.86 -42.22 -104.34
C CYS A 271 -119.22 -42.46 -105.83
N TRP A 272 -119.71 -43.66 -106.18
CA TRP A 272 -120.12 -44.05 -107.53
C TRP A 272 -121.25 -45.11 -107.52
N GLU A 273 -121.73 -45.51 -108.71
CA GLU A 273 -122.83 -46.49 -108.87
C GLU A 273 -122.40 -47.71 -109.70
N ALA A 274 -123.23 -48.76 -109.70
CA ALA A 274 -122.97 -50.03 -110.39
C ALA A 274 -123.54 -50.07 -111.83
N PRO A 275 -122.94 -50.87 -112.76
CA PRO A 275 -123.39 -50.92 -114.15
C PRO A 275 -124.80 -51.52 -114.33
N PHE A 276 -125.63 -50.86 -115.15
CA PHE A 276 -127.02 -51.23 -115.41
C PHE A 276 -127.15 -52.38 -116.43
N LYS A 277 -128.02 -53.39 -116.18
CA LYS A 277 -128.40 -54.41 -117.17
C LYS A 277 -129.57 -53.89 -118.05
N PRO A 278 -129.49 -53.96 -119.39
CA PRO A 278 -130.66 -53.75 -120.26
C PRO A 278 -131.58 -54.98 -120.28
N ALA A 279 -132.88 -54.76 -120.44
CA ALA A 279 -133.88 -55.81 -120.66
C ALA A 279 -134.02 -56.15 -122.16
N VAL A 280 -134.53 -57.36 -122.44
CA VAL A 280 -134.86 -57.83 -123.79
C VAL A 280 -136.30 -58.36 -123.76
N GLU A 281 -137.13 -57.91 -124.71
CA GLU A 281 -138.38 -58.57 -125.09
C GLU A 281 -138.39 -58.71 -126.62
N GLU A 282 -138.67 -59.91 -127.11
CA GLU A 282 -138.64 -60.26 -128.54
C GLU A 282 -140.04 -60.31 -129.17
N GLU A 283 -140.09 -60.42 -130.50
CA GLU A 283 -141.26 -60.99 -131.17
C GLU A 283 -141.46 -62.48 -130.76
N GLN A 284 -142.71 -62.96 -130.79
CA GLN A 284 -143.05 -64.40 -130.89
C GLN A 284 -142.50 -65.36 -129.81
N LYS A 285 -142.86 -65.08 -128.54
CA LYS A 285 -143.45 -66.02 -127.56
C LYS A 285 -143.19 -67.55 -127.73
N GLU A 286 -142.68 -68.16 -126.64
CA GLU A 286 -142.47 -69.62 -126.39
C GLU A 286 -141.20 -70.24 -127.05
N ARG A 287 -140.16 -70.70 -126.31
CA ARG A 287 -140.01 -71.04 -124.86
C ARG A 287 -138.59 -70.80 -124.32
N GLU A 288 -138.46 -70.68 -123.00
CA GLU A 288 -137.23 -70.40 -122.23
C GLU A 288 -136.77 -71.58 -121.34
N GLU A 289 -135.50 -71.54 -120.88
CA GLU A 289 -135.02 -71.97 -119.54
C GLU A 289 -133.69 -71.19 -119.18
N PRO A 290 -133.24 -71.11 -117.90
CA PRO A 290 -132.51 -69.93 -117.35
C PRO A 290 -130.98 -70.05 -117.02
N VAL A 291 -130.33 -68.93 -116.61
CA VAL A 291 -128.89 -68.77 -116.25
C VAL A 291 -128.66 -67.75 -115.08
N GLU A 292 -127.48 -67.76 -114.43
CA GLU A 292 -127.09 -67.13 -113.12
C GLU A 292 -126.64 -65.63 -113.11
N GLU A 293 -126.27 -65.11 -111.92
CA GLU A 293 -125.80 -63.72 -111.63
C GLU A 293 -124.27 -63.52 -111.50
N LEU A 294 -123.81 -62.27 -111.26
CA LEU A 294 -122.39 -61.83 -111.36
C LEU A 294 -121.97 -60.87 -110.21
N HIS A 295 -120.79 -61.09 -109.60
CA HIS A 295 -120.19 -60.24 -108.54
C HIS A 295 -119.05 -59.33 -109.06
N LEU A 296 -119.09 -58.01 -108.83
CA LEU A 296 -118.13 -57.02 -109.34
C LEU A 296 -117.25 -56.37 -108.24
N THR A 297 -116.03 -55.98 -108.59
CA THR A 297 -115.13 -55.12 -107.79
C THR A 297 -114.85 -53.79 -108.52
N TYR A 298 -114.27 -52.79 -107.84
CA TYR A 298 -113.97 -51.46 -108.39
C TYR A 298 -112.54 -51.00 -108.06
N GLU A 299 -111.88 -50.35 -109.03
CA GLU A 299 -110.59 -49.67 -108.84
C GLU A 299 -110.74 -48.16 -109.07
N VAL A 300 -110.23 -47.35 -108.13
CA VAL A 300 -110.27 -45.88 -108.13
C VAL A 300 -108.88 -45.34 -108.47
N SER A 301 -108.77 -44.57 -109.54
CA SER A 301 -107.51 -44.01 -110.02
C SER A 301 -107.58 -42.49 -110.15
N VAL A 302 -106.50 -41.80 -109.76
CA VAL A 302 -106.46 -40.34 -109.54
C VAL A 302 -105.31 -39.71 -110.33
N SER A 303 -105.53 -38.53 -110.92
CA SER A 303 -104.51 -37.72 -111.60
C SER A 303 -104.65 -36.23 -111.22
N TYR A 304 -103.53 -35.57 -110.91
CA TYR A 304 -103.44 -34.10 -110.81
C TYR A 304 -102.70 -33.49 -112.02
N SER A 305 -102.66 -34.23 -113.14
CA SER A 305 -101.93 -33.84 -114.37
C SER A 305 -102.85 -33.57 -115.56
N GLY A 306 -104.12 -33.23 -115.31
CA GLY A 306 -105.16 -33.04 -116.33
C GLY A 306 -106.02 -34.30 -116.57
N LYS A 307 -107.17 -34.13 -117.24
CA LYS A 307 -108.17 -35.20 -117.47
C LYS A 307 -107.67 -36.38 -118.31
N GLU A 308 -106.68 -36.16 -119.17
CA GLU A 308 -105.95 -37.19 -119.93
C GLU A 308 -104.53 -37.43 -119.39
N GLY A 309 -104.21 -36.83 -118.24
CA GLY A 309 -102.94 -37.03 -117.57
C GLY A 309 -102.77 -38.45 -117.01
N LYS A 310 -101.59 -38.78 -116.49
CA LYS A 310 -101.33 -40.11 -115.96
C LYS A 310 -102.06 -40.31 -114.63
N TYR A 311 -103.05 -41.19 -114.64
CA TYR A 311 -103.73 -41.66 -113.43
C TYR A 311 -102.85 -42.66 -112.67
N SER A 312 -102.85 -42.56 -111.35
CA SER A 312 -102.30 -43.53 -110.42
C SER A 312 -103.43 -44.15 -109.60
N SER A 313 -103.46 -45.48 -109.47
CA SER A 313 -104.38 -46.17 -108.57
C SER A 313 -104.23 -45.62 -107.15
N ALA A 314 -105.34 -45.29 -106.52
CA ALA A 314 -105.39 -44.72 -105.17
C ALA A 314 -105.97 -45.72 -104.15
N CYS A 315 -106.96 -46.51 -104.57
CA CYS A 315 -107.56 -47.60 -103.80
C CYS A 315 -108.41 -48.51 -104.71
N SER A 316 -108.72 -49.71 -104.24
CA SER A 316 -109.66 -50.64 -104.89
C SER A 316 -110.40 -51.48 -103.84
N GLY A 317 -111.60 -51.95 -104.18
CA GLY A 317 -112.48 -52.68 -103.26
C GLY A 317 -113.83 -53.04 -103.88
N GLU A 318 -114.72 -53.63 -103.08
CA GLU A 318 -116.11 -53.96 -103.49
C GLU A 318 -117.11 -52.84 -103.14
N GLU A 319 -116.69 -51.88 -102.31
CA GLU A 319 -117.52 -50.73 -101.92
C GLU A 319 -117.72 -49.73 -103.06
N LEU A 320 -118.80 -48.95 -102.97
CA LEU A 320 -119.17 -47.90 -103.93
C LEU A 320 -118.69 -46.50 -103.49
N SER A 321 -117.73 -46.43 -102.57
CA SER A 321 -117.18 -45.19 -102.01
C SER A 321 -115.75 -45.35 -101.50
N ALA A 322 -114.97 -44.27 -101.50
CA ALA A 322 -113.62 -44.24 -100.92
C ALA A 322 -113.17 -42.83 -100.48
N THR A 323 -112.30 -42.76 -99.47
CA THR A 323 -111.68 -41.51 -99.00
C THR A 323 -110.17 -41.51 -99.23
N ILE A 324 -109.64 -40.42 -99.78
CA ILE A 324 -108.24 -40.23 -100.14
C ILE A 324 -107.65 -39.10 -99.29
N GLN A 325 -106.42 -39.26 -98.79
CA GLN A 325 -105.72 -38.27 -97.97
C GLN A 325 -104.33 -37.94 -98.53
N ASN A 326 -103.66 -36.94 -97.93
CA ASN A 326 -102.37 -36.39 -98.36
C ASN A 326 -102.37 -35.77 -99.78
N LEU A 327 -103.53 -35.27 -100.20
CA LEU A 327 -103.64 -34.45 -101.41
C LEU A 327 -102.94 -33.10 -101.19
N ARG A 328 -102.48 -32.47 -102.27
CA ARG A 328 -101.90 -31.11 -102.23
C ARG A 328 -103.04 -30.08 -102.09
N PRO A 329 -102.90 -29.03 -101.26
CA PRO A 329 -103.85 -27.91 -101.25
C PRO A 329 -103.95 -27.19 -102.61
N ALA A 330 -105.10 -26.57 -102.86
CA ALA A 330 -105.37 -25.75 -104.04
C ALA A 330 -104.95 -26.38 -105.38
N THR A 331 -105.19 -27.68 -105.52
CA THR A 331 -104.75 -28.49 -106.66
C THR A 331 -105.95 -29.20 -107.28
N ASP A 332 -106.06 -29.15 -108.60
CA ASP A 332 -107.08 -29.87 -109.36
C ASP A 332 -106.72 -31.36 -109.43
N TYR A 333 -107.68 -32.20 -109.06
CA TYR A 333 -107.62 -33.66 -109.12
C TYR A 333 -108.76 -34.19 -109.99
N HIS A 334 -108.43 -35.14 -110.86
CA HIS A 334 -109.37 -35.89 -111.69
C HIS A 334 -109.36 -37.35 -111.25
N VAL A 335 -110.53 -38.00 -111.26
CA VAL A 335 -110.68 -39.38 -110.80
C VAL A 335 -111.51 -40.18 -111.79
N ARG A 336 -111.09 -41.43 -112.04
CA ARG A 336 -111.86 -42.43 -112.79
C ARG A 336 -112.01 -43.69 -111.95
N VAL A 337 -113.18 -44.33 -112.05
CA VAL A 337 -113.47 -45.62 -111.41
C VAL A 337 -113.66 -46.67 -112.48
N GLN A 338 -113.10 -47.86 -112.30
CA GLN A 338 -113.18 -48.96 -113.27
C GLN A 338 -113.73 -50.22 -112.59
N ALA A 339 -114.84 -50.75 -113.10
CA ALA A 339 -115.42 -52.00 -112.62
C ALA A 339 -114.63 -53.21 -113.17
N VAL A 340 -114.41 -54.23 -112.35
CA VAL A 340 -113.63 -55.43 -112.71
C VAL A 340 -114.39 -56.69 -112.31
N TYR A 341 -114.61 -57.58 -113.28
CA TYR A 341 -115.19 -58.91 -113.04
C TYR A 341 -114.08 -59.98 -113.08
N LYS A 342 -113.65 -60.44 -111.90
CA LYS A 342 -112.52 -61.37 -111.69
C LYS A 342 -111.17 -60.82 -112.23
N CYS A 343 -111.00 -60.88 -113.55
CA CYS A 343 -109.83 -60.37 -114.28
C CYS A 343 -110.21 -59.64 -115.59
N LEU A 344 -111.50 -59.54 -115.92
CA LEU A 344 -112.02 -58.73 -117.02
C LEU A 344 -112.32 -57.32 -116.49
N GLN A 345 -111.51 -56.34 -116.87
CA GLN A 345 -111.79 -54.94 -116.57
C GLN A 345 -112.80 -54.38 -117.58
N GLY A 346 -113.87 -53.76 -117.09
CA GLY A 346 -114.78 -52.96 -117.91
C GLY A 346 -114.14 -51.64 -118.36
N SER A 347 -114.85 -50.85 -119.15
CA SER A 347 -114.42 -49.48 -119.48
C SER A 347 -114.36 -48.63 -118.21
N PRO A 348 -113.29 -47.83 -117.99
CA PRO A 348 -113.23 -46.88 -116.88
C PRO A 348 -114.25 -45.76 -117.08
N SER A 349 -114.73 -45.17 -115.99
CA SER A 349 -115.67 -44.05 -116.00
C SER A 349 -115.10 -42.82 -116.71
N GLU A 350 -116.01 -41.94 -117.14
CA GLU A 350 -115.65 -40.56 -117.43
C GLU A 350 -114.99 -39.90 -116.19
N PRO A 351 -114.01 -39.00 -116.39
CA PRO A 351 -113.25 -38.43 -115.28
C PRO A 351 -114.03 -37.34 -114.54
N ALA A 352 -114.53 -37.71 -113.36
CA ALA A 352 -114.94 -36.77 -112.31
C ALA A 352 -113.76 -35.85 -111.95
N SER A 353 -114.04 -34.66 -111.41
CA SER A 353 -113.01 -33.65 -111.15
C SER A 353 -113.37 -32.80 -109.94
N PHE A 354 -112.40 -32.56 -109.07
CA PHE A 354 -112.54 -31.71 -107.88
C PHE A 354 -111.24 -30.93 -107.62
N THR A 355 -111.35 -29.83 -106.89
CA THR A 355 -110.19 -29.00 -106.48
C THR A 355 -110.10 -29.03 -104.96
N THR A 356 -108.94 -29.38 -104.41
CA THR A 356 -108.69 -29.29 -102.96
C THR A 356 -108.70 -27.84 -102.48
N LEU A 357 -109.14 -27.62 -101.24
CA LEU A 357 -109.12 -26.29 -100.65
C LEU A 357 -107.69 -25.79 -100.38
N SER A 358 -107.51 -24.48 -100.23
CA SER A 358 -106.24 -23.88 -99.77
C SER A 358 -106.07 -24.08 -98.26
N CYS A 359 -104.83 -23.98 -97.74
CA CYS A 359 -104.59 -23.94 -96.29
C CYS A 359 -103.56 -22.87 -95.89
N GLU A 360 -103.17 -22.84 -94.61
CA GLU A 360 -102.13 -21.95 -94.09
C GLU A 360 -100.72 -22.33 -94.60
N PRO A 361 -99.72 -21.43 -94.49
CA PRO A 361 -98.38 -21.65 -95.04
C PRO A 361 -97.60 -22.72 -94.29
N ASP A 362 -96.63 -23.34 -94.96
CA ASP A 362 -95.70 -24.25 -94.28
C ASP A 362 -94.77 -23.49 -93.31
N THR A 363 -94.26 -24.18 -92.28
CA THR A 363 -93.31 -23.63 -91.29
C THR A 363 -92.05 -23.06 -91.97
N PRO A 364 -91.66 -21.79 -91.73
CA PRO A 364 -90.47 -21.20 -92.33
C PRO A 364 -89.18 -21.67 -91.66
N VAL A 365 -88.09 -21.66 -92.44
CA VAL A 365 -86.73 -21.93 -91.95
C VAL A 365 -86.25 -20.77 -91.05
N PRO A 366 -85.52 -21.03 -89.95
CA PRO A 366 -85.04 -19.98 -89.04
C PRO A 366 -84.24 -18.86 -89.73
N PRO A 367 -84.35 -17.61 -89.24
CA PRO A 367 -83.73 -16.44 -89.87
C PRO A 367 -82.19 -16.47 -89.74
N ARG A 368 -81.48 -15.94 -90.73
CA ARG A 368 -80.01 -15.89 -90.75
C ARG A 368 -79.49 -14.47 -90.51
N LYS A 369 -78.40 -14.33 -89.74
CA LYS A 369 -77.67 -13.07 -89.57
C LYS A 369 -76.96 -12.70 -90.87
N ALA A 370 -77.36 -11.60 -91.50
CA ALA A 370 -76.71 -11.05 -92.69
C ALA A 370 -75.59 -10.06 -92.33
N SER A 371 -75.77 -9.26 -91.28
CA SER A 371 -74.73 -8.39 -90.70
C SER A 371 -75.10 -7.99 -89.27
N GLY A 372 -74.17 -7.36 -88.54
CA GLY A 372 -74.42 -6.84 -87.20
C GLY A 372 -73.47 -5.72 -86.81
N THR A 373 -73.84 -5.00 -85.77
CA THR A 373 -73.00 -4.04 -85.03
C THR A 373 -73.19 -4.30 -83.54
N LYS A 374 -72.52 -3.54 -82.67
CA LYS A 374 -72.76 -3.58 -81.22
C LYS A 374 -74.21 -3.29 -80.79
N ASN A 375 -75.01 -2.56 -81.57
CA ASN A 375 -76.37 -2.18 -81.20
C ASN A 375 -77.46 -2.58 -82.23
N THR A 376 -77.11 -3.34 -83.28
CA THR A 376 -78.06 -3.75 -84.34
C THR A 376 -77.75 -5.13 -84.92
N LEU A 377 -78.78 -5.91 -85.25
CA LEU A 377 -78.66 -7.16 -86.04
C LEU A 377 -79.52 -7.05 -87.30
N VAL A 378 -78.99 -7.46 -88.45
CA VAL A 378 -79.76 -7.58 -89.71
C VAL A 378 -80.02 -9.05 -89.96
N LEU A 379 -81.29 -9.41 -90.03
CA LEU A 379 -81.80 -10.78 -90.16
C LEU A 379 -82.49 -10.94 -91.51
N GLN A 380 -82.34 -12.10 -92.14
CA GLN A 380 -82.88 -12.40 -93.48
C GLN A 380 -83.38 -13.86 -93.55
N TRP A 381 -84.47 -14.09 -94.28
CA TRP A 381 -85.11 -15.40 -94.40
C TRP A 381 -85.64 -15.68 -95.82
N LYS A 382 -86.08 -16.92 -96.05
CA LYS A 382 -86.76 -17.35 -97.29
C LYS A 382 -88.26 -17.49 -97.05
N ALA A 383 -89.04 -17.49 -98.14
CA ALA A 383 -90.46 -17.81 -98.07
C ALA A 383 -90.65 -19.34 -97.99
N PRO A 384 -91.54 -19.85 -97.12
CA PRO A 384 -92.09 -21.21 -97.23
C PRO A 384 -93.12 -21.28 -98.37
N CYS A 385 -93.69 -22.46 -98.59
CA CYS A 385 -94.84 -22.64 -99.48
C CYS A 385 -96.09 -21.95 -98.93
N ASP A 386 -96.92 -21.42 -99.82
CA ASP A 386 -98.10 -20.62 -99.50
C ASP A 386 -99.42 -21.41 -99.56
N ASN A 387 -99.37 -22.69 -99.98
CA ASN A 387 -100.47 -23.66 -99.94
C ASN A 387 -101.79 -23.15 -100.54
N GLY A 388 -101.68 -22.39 -101.63
CA GLY A 388 -102.80 -21.85 -102.41
C GLY A 388 -103.21 -20.43 -102.05
N SER A 389 -102.89 -19.93 -100.85
CA SER A 389 -103.15 -18.55 -100.44
C SER A 389 -101.85 -17.81 -100.16
N LYS A 390 -101.57 -16.77 -100.98
CA LYS A 390 -100.32 -16.01 -100.95
C LYS A 390 -99.97 -15.52 -99.53
N ILE A 391 -98.73 -15.80 -99.10
CA ILE A 391 -98.18 -15.27 -97.85
C ILE A 391 -98.20 -13.74 -97.89
N GLN A 392 -98.91 -13.15 -96.94
CA GLN A 392 -99.10 -11.71 -96.81
C GLN A 392 -98.04 -11.08 -95.91
N ASN A 393 -97.70 -11.75 -94.80
CA ASN A 393 -96.80 -11.21 -93.78
C ASN A 393 -95.93 -12.30 -93.15
N TYR A 394 -94.77 -11.91 -92.64
CA TYR A 394 -93.93 -12.70 -91.74
C TYR A 394 -94.03 -12.12 -90.33
N ILE A 395 -93.94 -12.99 -89.34
CA ILE A 395 -93.96 -12.66 -87.92
C ILE A 395 -92.62 -13.08 -87.33
N LEU A 396 -91.78 -12.12 -86.96
CA LEU A 396 -90.52 -12.37 -86.27
C LEU A 396 -90.70 -12.08 -84.78
N GLN A 397 -90.31 -13.04 -83.95
CA GLN A 397 -90.27 -12.89 -82.50
C GLN A 397 -88.84 -13.02 -81.96
N TRP A 398 -88.59 -12.42 -80.80
CA TRP A 398 -87.30 -12.42 -80.11
C TRP A 398 -87.42 -12.57 -78.59
N ASP A 399 -86.38 -13.14 -77.97
CA ASP A 399 -86.05 -12.91 -76.57
C ASP A 399 -85.28 -11.58 -76.48
N GLU A 400 -85.64 -10.69 -75.54
CA GLU A 400 -85.00 -9.37 -75.35
C GLU A 400 -83.53 -9.41 -74.84
N GLY A 401 -82.84 -10.54 -74.97
CA GLY A 401 -81.48 -10.73 -74.47
C GLY A 401 -81.42 -11.11 -73.00
N LYS A 402 -82.55 -11.58 -72.45
CA LYS A 402 -82.72 -12.06 -71.07
C LYS A 402 -82.45 -13.56 -70.93
N GLY A 403 -82.42 -14.31 -72.05
CA GLY A 403 -82.14 -15.75 -72.08
C GLY A 403 -83.27 -16.62 -71.51
N THR A 404 -84.44 -16.03 -71.31
CA THR A 404 -85.66 -16.64 -70.74
C THR A 404 -86.44 -17.50 -71.73
N ARG A 405 -86.18 -17.36 -73.03
CA ARG A 405 -86.95 -17.92 -74.15
C ARG A 405 -88.43 -17.51 -74.16
N VAL A 406 -88.75 -16.39 -73.50
CA VAL A 406 -90.02 -15.67 -73.67
C VAL A 406 -89.91 -14.82 -74.94
N PHE A 407 -90.76 -15.13 -75.92
CA PHE A 407 -90.66 -14.58 -77.28
C PHE A 407 -91.70 -13.49 -77.55
N GLU A 408 -91.27 -12.24 -77.64
CA GLU A 408 -92.12 -11.09 -78.02
C GLU A 408 -92.01 -10.78 -79.53
N GLN A 409 -93.02 -10.14 -80.12
CA GLN A 409 -93.00 -9.81 -81.56
C GLN A 409 -92.18 -8.54 -81.85
N CYS A 410 -91.04 -8.69 -82.53
CA CYS A 410 -90.18 -7.57 -82.92
C CYS A 410 -90.34 -7.10 -84.37
N TYR A 411 -91.02 -7.88 -85.23
CA TYR A 411 -91.43 -7.45 -86.57
C TYR A 411 -92.67 -8.20 -87.09
N TYR A 412 -93.53 -7.47 -87.81
CA TYR A 412 -94.67 -7.99 -88.57
C TYR A 412 -94.72 -7.28 -89.93
N GLY A 413 -94.68 -8.01 -91.05
CA GLY A 413 -94.76 -7.40 -92.38
C GLY A 413 -94.32 -8.28 -93.56
N PRO A 414 -94.46 -7.82 -94.81
CA PRO A 414 -94.20 -8.61 -96.03
C PRO A 414 -92.71 -8.78 -96.39
N GLN A 415 -91.80 -7.97 -95.82
CA GLN A 415 -90.37 -8.04 -96.13
C GLN A 415 -89.73 -9.36 -95.65
N LYS A 416 -88.75 -9.85 -96.43
CA LYS A 416 -87.97 -11.08 -96.14
C LYS A 416 -86.66 -10.80 -95.38
N GLN A 417 -86.54 -9.59 -94.82
CA GLN A 417 -85.41 -9.13 -94.03
C GLN A 417 -85.87 -8.06 -93.03
N TYR A 418 -85.18 -7.96 -91.90
CA TYR A 418 -85.43 -6.94 -90.88
C TYR A 418 -84.15 -6.52 -90.16
N ARG A 419 -84.06 -5.24 -89.77
CA ARG A 419 -82.97 -4.71 -88.94
C ARG A 419 -83.49 -4.47 -87.52
N VAL A 420 -83.12 -5.36 -86.61
CA VAL A 420 -83.32 -5.15 -85.17
C VAL A 420 -82.34 -4.08 -84.68
N THR A 421 -82.82 -3.16 -83.85
CA THR A 421 -82.05 -2.01 -83.33
C THR A 421 -82.28 -1.87 -81.82
N LYS A 422 -81.56 -0.94 -81.17
CA LYS A 422 -81.55 -0.75 -79.70
C LYS A 422 -81.07 -1.99 -78.94
N LEU A 423 -80.24 -2.83 -79.56
CA LEU A 423 -79.61 -3.96 -78.89
C LEU A 423 -78.49 -3.49 -77.96
N SER A 424 -78.19 -4.29 -76.94
CA SER A 424 -77.01 -4.13 -76.09
C SER A 424 -75.76 -4.70 -76.77
N PRO A 425 -74.56 -4.11 -76.56
CA PRO A 425 -73.28 -4.71 -76.97
C PRO A 425 -73.02 -6.08 -76.32
N ALA A 426 -72.20 -6.91 -76.97
CA ALA A 426 -71.75 -8.23 -76.47
C ALA A 426 -72.88 -9.13 -75.90
N SER A 427 -74.10 -9.00 -76.42
CA SER A 427 -75.32 -9.59 -75.84
C SER A 427 -75.95 -10.60 -76.78
N LYS A 428 -76.48 -11.69 -76.20
CA LYS A 428 -77.04 -12.85 -76.91
C LYS A 428 -78.56 -12.73 -77.01
N TYR A 429 -79.09 -12.69 -78.24
CA TYR A 429 -80.52 -12.59 -78.53
C TYR A 429 -81.01 -13.84 -79.30
N SER A 430 -82.15 -14.40 -78.92
CA SER A 430 -82.76 -15.56 -79.58
C SER A 430 -83.92 -15.12 -80.48
N PHE A 431 -84.05 -15.67 -81.70
CA PHE A 431 -85.07 -15.27 -82.68
C PHE A 431 -85.84 -16.46 -83.28
N ARG A 432 -87.14 -16.32 -83.53
CA ARG A 432 -87.96 -17.30 -84.26
C ARG A 432 -88.95 -16.63 -85.23
N LEU A 433 -89.39 -17.35 -86.25
CA LEU A 433 -90.11 -16.79 -87.40
C LEU A 433 -91.36 -17.62 -87.75
N ALA A 434 -92.48 -16.98 -88.11
CA ALA A 434 -93.67 -17.61 -88.71
C ALA A 434 -94.10 -16.86 -89.99
N ALA A 435 -94.93 -17.49 -90.82
CA ALA A 435 -95.50 -16.92 -92.04
C ALA A 435 -97.04 -16.93 -91.99
N LYS A 436 -97.70 -15.87 -92.47
CA LYS A 436 -99.15 -15.70 -92.44
C LYS A 436 -99.72 -15.45 -93.84
N ASN A 437 -100.76 -16.20 -94.21
CA ASN A 437 -101.59 -15.92 -95.39
C ASN A 437 -103.02 -15.50 -94.97
N SER A 438 -104.00 -15.59 -95.87
CA SER A 438 -105.40 -15.22 -95.56
C SER A 438 -106.15 -16.24 -94.70
N LEU A 439 -105.59 -17.43 -94.48
CA LEU A 439 -106.27 -18.58 -93.85
C LEU A 439 -105.72 -18.90 -92.46
N GLY A 440 -104.41 -18.74 -92.26
CA GLY A 440 -103.78 -19.03 -90.96
C GLY A 440 -102.37 -18.48 -90.83
N ILE A 441 -101.72 -18.86 -89.74
CA ILE A 441 -100.33 -18.53 -89.39
C ILE A 441 -99.62 -19.86 -89.23
N SER A 442 -98.54 -20.08 -89.98
CA SER A 442 -97.72 -21.27 -89.82
C SER A 442 -97.23 -21.43 -88.38
N GLU A 443 -96.89 -22.66 -88.00
CA GLU A 443 -96.03 -22.87 -86.84
C GLU A 443 -94.75 -22.02 -86.91
N PHE A 444 -94.19 -21.73 -85.74
CA PHE A 444 -92.94 -20.98 -85.65
C PHE A 444 -91.72 -21.87 -85.95
N SER A 445 -90.70 -21.27 -86.55
CA SER A 445 -89.38 -21.88 -86.72
C SER A 445 -88.74 -22.22 -85.37
N GLU A 446 -87.83 -23.19 -85.38
CA GLU A 446 -86.86 -23.37 -84.30
C GLU A 446 -86.14 -22.03 -83.97
N PRO A 447 -85.84 -21.74 -82.69
CA PRO A 447 -85.23 -20.49 -82.30
C PRO A 447 -83.71 -20.50 -82.55
N VAL A 448 -83.19 -19.41 -83.14
CA VAL A 448 -81.77 -19.22 -83.43
C VAL A 448 -81.14 -18.16 -82.53
N ASP A 449 -80.02 -18.50 -81.91
CA ASP A 449 -79.26 -17.63 -81.00
C ASP A 449 -78.20 -16.82 -81.74
N LEU A 450 -78.16 -15.50 -81.54
CA LEU A 450 -77.27 -14.57 -82.25
C LEU A 450 -76.69 -13.49 -81.31
N LEU A 451 -75.38 -13.26 -81.42
CA LEU A 451 -74.64 -12.25 -80.66
C LEU A 451 -74.51 -10.91 -81.41
N THR A 452 -74.61 -9.80 -80.69
CA THR A 452 -74.10 -8.48 -81.11
C THR A 452 -72.58 -8.41 -80.98
N SER A 453 -71.95 -7.45 -81.66
CA SER A 453 -70.50 -7.22 -81.55
C SER A 453 -70.13 -6.60 -80.19
N CYS A 454 -68.88 -6.77 -79.77
CA CYS A 454 -68.30 -6.12 -78.59
C CYS A 454 -68.08 -4.61 -78.80
N SER A 455 -67.52 -3.96 -77.78
CA SER A 455 -67.07 -2.57 -77.86
C SER A 455 -65.87 -2.33 -76.94
N VAL A 456 -65.17 -1.22 -77.16
CA VAL A 456 -64.16 -0.67 -76.25
C VAL A 456 -64.67 -0.67 -74.79
N PRO A 457 -63.85 -1.01 -73.79
CA PRO A 457 -64.28 -1.02 -72.39
C PRO A 457 -64.71 0.36 -71.90
N ALA A 458 -65.57 0.38 -70.86
CA ALA A 458 -65.82 1.61 -70.11
C ALA A 458 -64.53 2.09 -69.41
N PRO A 459 -64.37 3.40 -69.16
CA PRO A 459 -63.29 3.90 -68.30
C PRO A 459 -63.34 3.24 -66.91
N PRO A 460 -62.21 2.81 -66.34
CA PRO A 460 -62.17 2.36 -64.95
C PRO A 460 -62.53 3.48 -63.96
N VAL A 461 -62.77 3.13 -62.71
CA VAL A 461 -62.83 4.09 -61.61
C VAL A 461 -61.42 4.68 -61.36
N SER A 462 -61.34 5.89 -60.78
CA SER A 462 -60.07 6.47 -60.31
C SER A 462 -59.32 5.48 -59.40
N PRO A 463 -58.00 5.27 -59.60
CA PRO A 463 -57.26 4.26 -58.86
C PRO A 463 -57.10 4.66 -57.39
N GLY A 464 -57.05 3.68 -56.49
CA GLY A 464 -56.83 3.84 -55.06
C GLY A 464 -55.41 3.48 -54.63
N LEU A 465 -54.93 4.08 -53.53
CA LEU A 465 -53.67 3.73 -52.90
C LEU A 465 -53.90 2.60 -51.90
N VAL A 466 -53.14 1.49 -52.04
CA VAL A 466 -53.14 0.38 -51.08
C VAL A 466 -52.07 0.60 -50.01
N GLN A 467 -50.87 1.00 -50.44
CA GLN A 467 -49.74 1.23 -49.54
C GLN A 467 -48.74 2.21 -50.18
N ALA A 468 -48.20 3.13 -49.38
CA ALA A 468 -47.06 3.95 -49.75
C ALA A 468 -45.78 3.46 -49.05
N GLY A 469 -44.66 3.49 -49.77
CA GLY A 469 -43.31 3.39 -49.24
C GLY A 469 -42.50 4.64 -49.57
N VAL A 470 -41.24 4.66 -49.15
CA VAL A 470 -40.32 5.80 -49.35
C VAL A 470 -40.03 6.06 -50.83
N THR A 471 -39.89 5.00 -51.64
CA THR A 471 -39.51 5.08 -53.07
C THR A 471 -40.48 4.34 -53.99
N TRP A 472 -41.69 4.05 -53.51
CA TRP A 472 -42.68 3.27 -54.24
C TRP A 472 -44.11 3.50 -53.75
N LEU A 473 -45.08 3.26 -54.63
CA LEU A 473 -46.51 3.34 -54.36
C LEU A 473 -47.20 2.08 -54.92
N CYS A 474 -47.99 1.40 -54.09
CA CYS A 474 -48.85 0.29 -54.52
C CYS A 474 -50.26 0.83 -54.79
N VAL A 475 -50.64 0.83 -56.06
CA VAL A 475 -51.85 1.45 -56.60
C VAL A 475 -52.75 0.35 -57.17
N GLN A 476 -54.05 0.39 -56.85
CA GLN A 476 -55.04 -0.62 -57.23
C GLN A 476 -56.25 0.02 -57.92
N TRP A 477 -56.84 -0.68 -58.87
CA TRP A 477 -58.08 -0.29 -59.56
C TRP A 477 -59.04 -1.49 -59.62
N ASN A 478 -60.22 -1.27 -60.22
CA ASN A 478 -61.26 -2.29 -60.37
C ASN A 478 -61.63 -2.44 -61.85
N ARG A 479 -62.07 -3.64 -62.25
CA ARG A 479 -62.57 -3.94 -63.60
C ARG A 479 -63.73 -2.98 -63.97
N PRO A 480 -63.82 -2.46 -65.21
CA PRO A 480 -64.85 -1.51 -65.58
C PRO A 480 -66.26 -2.08 -65.46
N VAL A 481 -67.22 -1.25 -65.04
CA VAL A 481 -68.61 -1.69 -64.86
C VAL A 481 -69.23 -2.01 -66.23
N GLY A 482 -69.77 -3.22 -66.37
CA GLY A 482 -70.47 -3.67 -67.58
C GLY A 482 -69.62 -4.43 -68.61
N SER A 483 -68.33 -4.67 -68.35
CA SER A 483 -67.54 -5.59 -69.19
C SER A 483 -67.99 -7.05 -69.01
N PRO A 484 -68.02 -7.88 -70.08
CA PRO A 484 -68.15 -9.33 -69.95
C PRO A 484 -67.09 -9.91 -69.00
N LYS A 485 -67.39 -11.02 -68.32
CA LYS A 485 -66.39 -11.71 -67.49
C LYS A 485 -65.29 -12.37 -68.33
N GLU A 486 -65.65 -12.78 -69.55
CA GLU A 486 -64.86 -13.60 -70.48
C GLU A 486 -63.99 -12.76 -71.45
N ASP A 487 -64.11 -11.43 -71.45
CA ASP A 487 -63.26 -10.54 -72.26
C ASP A 487 -61.86 -10.42 -71.63
N ASP A 488 -60.80 -10.71 -72.38
CA ASP A 488 -59.43 -10.31 -72.03
C ASP A 488 -59.36 -8.77 -72.02
N ILE A 489 -59.20 -8.19 -70.82
CA ILE A 489 -59.14 -6.74 -70.60
C ILE A 489 -57.85 -6.42 -69.84
N ASN A 490 -56.97 -5.69 -70.54
CA ASN A 490 -55.74 -5.16 -69.98
C ASN A 490 -55.95 -3.71 -69.52
N TYR A 491 -54.99 -3.21 -68.76
CA TYR A 491 -54.97 -1.87 -68.15
C TYR A 491 -53.64 -1.19 -68.40
N VAL A 492 -53.69 0.08 -68.80
CA VAL A 492 -52.53 0.97 -68.77
C VAL A 492 -52.68 1.90 -67.58
N LEU A 493 -51.79 1.78 -66.60
CA LEU A 493 -51.63 2.80 -65.54
C LEU A 493 -50.69 3.88 -66.06
N GLU A 494 -51.12 5.13 -65.96
CA GLU A 494 -50.35 6.29 -66.38
C GLU A 494 -50.08 7.17 -65.14
N MET A 495 -48.81 7.50 -64.92
CA MET A 495 -48.30 8.30 -63.81
C MET A 495 -47.70 9.62 -64.31
N GLU A 496 -48.03 10.73 -63.65
CA GLU A 496 -47.39 12.03 -63.84
C GLU A 496 -46.60 12.40 -62.58
N GLU A 497 -45.34 12.79 -62.76
CA GLU A 497 -44.57 13.52 -61.75
C GLU A 497 -44.57 15.01 -62.11
N GLU A 498 -45.19 15.84 -61.26
CA GLU A 498 -45.39 17.27 -61.53
C GLU A 498 -44.07 18.04 -61.65
N SER A 499 -43.03 17.65 -60.91
CA SER A 499 -41.67 18.21 -61.01
C SER A 499 -40.95 17.88 -62.32
N SER A 500 -41.37 16.85 -63.05
CA SER A 500 -40.67 16.36 -64.24
C SER A 500 -41.05 17.09 -65.53
N GLY A 501 -42.26 17.66 -65.60
CA GLY A 501 -42.78 18.34 -66.79
C GLY A 501 -43.13 17.43 -67.99
N TYR A 502 -42.91 16.11 -67.92
CA TYR A 502 -43.19 15.18 -69.02
C TYR A 502 -44.65 14.68 -69.09
N GLY A 503 -45.51 15.15 -68.19
CA GLY A 503 -46.92 14.75 -68.10
C GLY A 503 -47.12 13.29 -67.69
N PHE A 504 -48.29 12.74 -68.01
CA PHE A 504 -48.65 11.34 -67.75
C PHE A 504 -47.89 10.38 -68.68
N GLN A 505 -47.09 9.49 -68.08
CA GLN A 505 -46.31 8.44 -68.74
C GLN A 505 -46.77 7.04 -68.28
N PRO A 506 -46.75 6.01 -69.14
CA PRO A 506 -47.18 4.67 -68.75
C PRO A 506 -46.22 4.05 -67.72
N SER A 507 -46.76 3.62 -66.57
CA SER A 507 -46.03 2.95 -65.48
C SER A 507 -46.37 1.47 -65.32
N TYR A 508 -47.46 1.01 -65.94
CA TYR A 508 -47.87 -0.40 -66.02
C TYR A 508 -48.70 -0.62 -67.29
N ASP A 509 -48.55 -1.79 -67.91
CA ASP A 509 -49.37 -2.27 -69.02
C ASP A 509 -49.52 -3.80 -68.89
N GLY A 510 -50.75 -4.30 -68.68
CA GLY A 510 -51.03 -5.72 -68.40
C GLY A 510 -52.43 -5.99 -67.83
N ASP A 511 -52.71 -7.23 -67.43
CA ASP A 511 -54.04 -7.71 -66.99
C ASP A 511 -54.30 -7.58 -65.48
N GLU A 512 -53.25 -7.34 -64.66
CA GLU A 512 -53.40 -7.18 -63.21
C GLU A 512 -54.20 -5.91 -62.86
N MET A 513 -54.93 -5.98 -61.75
CA MET A 513 -55.71 -4.84 -61.21
C MET A 513 -54.95 -4.01 -60.17
N SER A 514 -53.63 -4.23 -60.02
CA SER A 514 -52.78 -3.50 -59.09
C SER A 514 -51.33 -3.48 -59.55
N CYS A 515 -50.64 -2.34 -59.39
CA CYS A 515 -49.21 -2.21 -59.68
C CYS A 515 -48.47 -1.56 -58.49
N THR A 516 -47.26 -2.06 -58.20
CA THR A 516 -46.29 -1.36 -57.34
C THR A 516 -45.31 -0.58 -58.22
N VAL A 517 -45.54 0.72 -58.40
CA VAL A 517 -44.60 1.60 -59.10
C VAL A 517 -43.43 1.91 -58.16
N ARG A 518 -42.20 1.79 -58.65
CA ARG A 518 -40.94 1.88 -57.88
C ARG A 518 -40.00 2.95 -58.44
N ASN A 519 -38.90 3.20 -57.72
CA ASN A 519 -37.87 4.21 -58.03
C ASN A 519 -38.39 5.66 -58.01
N LEU A 520 -39.44 5.90 -57.22
CA LEU A 520 -40.02 7.21 -56.98
C LEU A 520 -39.17 8.01 -55.99
N HIS A 521 -39.25 9.34 -56.06
CA HIS A 521 -38.64 10.23 -55.06
C HIS A 521 -39.45 10.21 -53.76
N ARG A 522 -38.76 10.35 -52.62
CA ARG A 522 -39.38 10.33 -51.27
C ARG A 522 -40.13 11.63 -50.95
N SER A 523 -41.16 11.55 -50.12
CA SER A 523 -42.02 12.69 -49.76
C SER A 523 -42.47 13.56 -50.96
N THR A 524 -42.71 12.91 -52.11
CA THR A 524 -43.00 13.56 -53.40
C THR A 524 -44.39 13.14 -53.89
N LYS A 525 -45.10 14.09 -54.51
CA LYS A 525 -46.45 13.90 -55.02
C LYS A 525 -46.44 13.33 -56.44
N TYR A 526 -47.27 12.33 -56.67
CA TYR A 526 -47.47 11.65 -57.94
C TYR A 526 -48.96 11.59 -58.28
N ARG A 527 -49.29 11.84 -59.55
CA ARG A 527 -50.65 11.75 -60.10
C ARG A 527 -50.82 10.46 -60.87
N PHE A 528 -51.94 9.78 -60.70
CA PHE A 528 -52.24 8.50 -61.34
C PHE A 528 -53.60 8.50 -62.02
N ARG A 529 -53.67 7.91 -63.22
CA ARG A 529 -54.93 7.58 -63.92
C ARG A 529 -54.78 6.23 -64.61
N VAL A 530 -55.88 5.51 -64.84
CA VAL A 530 -55.84 4.20 -65.50
C VAL A 530 -56.88 4.12 -66.62
N ALA A 531 -56.52 3.45 -67.72
CA ALA A 531 -57.40 3.18 -68.84
C ALA A 531 -57.43 1.67 -69.12
N ALA A 532 -58.58 1.12 -69.52
CA ALA A 532 -58.73 -0.29 -69.88
C ALA A 532 -58.75 -0.46 -71.40
N TYR A 533 -58.29 -1.61 -71.92
CA TYR A 533 -58.36 -1.91 -73.35
C TYR A 533 -58.64 -3.40 -73.63
N ASN A 534 -59.30 -3.66 -74.76
CA ASN A 534 -59.52 -4.99 -75.34
C ASN A 534 -59.24 -4.93 -76.85
N THR A 535 -59.60 -5.98 -77.60
CA THR A 535 -59.39 -6.05 -79.06
C THR A 535 -60.06 -4.93 -79.87
N GLU A 536 -61.09 -4.27 -79.32
CA GLU A 536 -61.80 -3.16 -79.98
C GLU A 536 -61.13 -1.79 -79.73
N GLY A 537 -60.20 -1.69 -78.77
CA GLY A 537 -59.42 -0.48 -78.48
C GLY A 537 -59.32 -0.10 -76.99
N LYS A 538 -58.68 1.05 -76.72
CA LYS A 538 -58.44 1.62 -75.38
C LYS A 538 -59.53 2.63 -74.98
N SER A 539 -59.96 2.58 -73.73
CA SER A 539 -60.94 3.50 -73.13
C SER A 539 -60.36 4.90 -72.94
N ASN A 540 -61.23 5.88 -72.66
CA ASN A 540 -60.78 7.10 -71.99
C ASN A 540 -60.16 6.73 -70.62
N PRO A 541 -59.16 7.47 -70.12
CA PRO A 541 -58.61 7.26 -68.78
C PRO A 541 -59.62 7.65 -67.70
N SER A 542 -59.42 7.07 -66.51
CA SER A 542 -60.16 7.42 -65.30
C SER A 542 -59.79 8.82 -64.75
N ALA A 543 -60.55 9.29 -63.76
CA ALA A 543 -60.21 10.53 -63.08
C ALA A 543 -58.88 10.40 -62.30
N VAL A 544 -58.11 11.49 -62.25
CA VAL A 544 -56.78 11.52 -61.65
C VAL A 544 -56.85 11.43 -60.12
N SER A 545 -56.07 10.52 -59.55
CA SER A 545 -55.80 10.43 -58.11
C SER A 545 -54.43 11.02 -57.78
N GLU A 546 -54.31 11.76 -56.67
CA GLU A 546 -53.02 12.26 -56.14
C GLU A 546 -52.59 11.45 -54.91
N PHE A 547 -51.36 10.92 -54.95
CA PHE A 547 -50.74 10.19 -53.83
C PHE A 547 -49.33 10.74 -53.55
N SER A 548 -48.85 10.55 -52.32
CA SER A 548 -47.48 10.94 -51.93
C SER A 548 -46.71 9.71 -51.47
N THR A 549 -45.43 9.61 -51.84
CA THR A 549 -44.50 8.66 -51.21
C THR A 549 -44.28 9.03 -49.75
N ALA A 550 -43.96 8.04 -48.91
CA ALA A 550 -43.66 8.27 -47.51
C ALA A 550 -42.36 9.09 -47.34
N PRO A 551 -42.22 9.87 -46.26
CA PRO A 551 -40.92 10.35 -45.82
C PRO A 551 -40.03 9.18 -45.39
N ASP A 552 -38.72 9.35 -45.54
CA ASP A 552 -37.69 8.44 -45.06
C ASP A 552 -37.32 8.75 -43.61
N ALA A 553 -36.62 7.82 -42.94
CA ALA A 553 -36.04 8.11 -41.64
C ALA A 553 -34.97 9.22 -41.76
N PRO A 554 -34.83 10.10 -40.75
CA PRO A 554 -33.83 11.16 -40.81
C PRO A 554 -32.42 10.59 -40.66
N SER A 555 -31.43 11.25 -41.27
CA SER A 555 -30.02 10.93 -41.04
C SER A 555 -29.62 11.20 -39.58
N ALA A 556 -28.46 10.72 -39.15
CA ALA A 556 -27.99 10.92 -37.78
C ALA A 556 -27.73 12.42 -37.45
N PRO A 557 -28.04 12.88 -36.23
CA PRO A 557 -27.60 14.20 -35.73
C PRO A 557 -26.08 14.36 -35.81
N CYS A 558 -25.61 15.58 -36.06
CA CYS A 558 -24.19 15.84 -36.34
C CYS A 558 -23.57 16.87 -35.37
N ARG A 559 -22.24 17.07 -35.44
CA ARG A 559 -21.46 17.97 -34.56
C ARG A 559 -21.71 17.81 -33.04
N ILE A 560 -22.00 16.59 -32.60
CA ILE A 560 -22.12 16.22 -31.18
C ILE A 560 -20.87 16.69 -30.40
N SER A 561 -21.08 17.48 -29.34
CA SER A 561 -19.99 18.21 -28.66
C SER A 561 -20.34 18.59 -27.22
N ILE A 562 -19.31 18.71 -26.36
CA ILE A 562 -19.45 19.19 -24.98
C ILE A 562 -19.53 20.72 -24.96
N LYS A 563 -20.49 21.29 -24.23
CA LYS A 563 -20.57 22.73 -23.97
C LYS A 563 -19.94 23.08 -22.62
N GLY A 564 -18.83 23.81 -22.68
CA GLY A 564 -18.07 24.23 -21.50
C GLY A 564 -17.17 23.12 -20.95
N LYS A 565 -16.82 23.20 -19.66
CA LYS A 565 -16.06 22.15 -18.97
C LYS A 565 -17.04 21.14 -18.32
N PRO A 566 -16.81 19.82 -18.43
CA PRO A 566 -17.49 18.84 -17.60
C PRO A 566 -17.30 19.17 -16.11
N HIS A 567 -18.36 18.98 -15.33
CA HIS A 567 -18.37 19.17 -13.88
C HIS A 567 -18.36 17.79 -13.19
N PRO A 568 -17.98 17.71 -11.91
CA PRO A 568 -18.20 16.50 -11.12
C PRO A 568 -19.67 16.09 -11.16
N GLY A 569 -19.93 14.90 -11.70
CA GLY A 569 -21.27 14.31 -11.80
C GLY A 569 -22.21 14.90 -12.86
N SER A 570 -21.76 15.83 -13.72
CA SER A 570 -22.58 16.31 -14.85
C SER A 570 -21.79 16.93 -16.00
N PHE A 571 -22.34 16.91 -17.21
CA PHE A 571 -21.86 17.73 -18.33
C PHE A 571 -23.01 18.23 -19.19
N ARG A 572 -22.80 19.35 -19.90
CA ARG A 572 -23.72 19.83 -20.95
C ARG A 572 -23.19 19.41 -22.32
N MET A 573 -24.07 18.95 -23.19
CA MET A 573 -23.73 18.64 -24.58
C MET A 573 -24.74 19.26 -25.56
N SER A 574 -24.31 19.43 -26.80
CA SER A 574 -25.12 19.93 -27.90
C SER A 574 -24.80 19.22 -29.21
N TRP A 575 -25.74 19.28 -30.14
CA TRP A 575 -25.62 18.70 -31.48
C TRP A 575 -26.30 19.63 -32.49
N ASP A 576 -25.84 19.59 -33.73
CA ASP A 576 -26.54 20.19 -34.86
C ASP A 576 -27.65 19.24 -35.35
N PRO A 577 -28.72 19.76 -35.98
CA PRO A 577 -29.69 18.96 -36.70
C PRO A 577 -29.05 17.99 -37.72
N PRO A 578 -29.75 16.92 -38.11
CA PRO A 578 -29.28 16.03 -39.17
C PRO A 578 -29.18 16.78 -40.51
N LYS A 579 -28.22 16.40 -41.36
CA LYS A 579 -28.01 17.03 -42.68
C LYS A 579 -29.13 16.76 -43.67
N ASP A 580 -29.81 15.64 -43.47
CA ASP A 580 -30.96 15.18 -44.23
C ASP A 580 -32.04 14.71 -43.24
N SER A 581 -33.24 15.27 -43.35
CA SER A 581 -34.38 14.94 -42.46
C SER A 581 -35.26 13.81 -42.99
N GLY A 582 -34.93 13.22 -44.15
CA GLY A 582 -35.72 12.18 -44.80
C GLY A 582 -36.94 12.69 -45.58
N GLY A 583 -37.17 14.01 -45.60
CA GLY A 583 -38.30 14.64 -46.29
C GLY A 583 -39.50 15.01 -45.40
N SER A 584 -39.39 14.85 -44.08
CA SER A 584 -40.31 15.44 -43.10
C SER A 584 -39.53 16.24 -42.04
N ASP A 585 -40.20 17.03 -41.20
CA ASP A 585 -39.53 17.80 -40.15
C ASP A 585 -39.10 16.90 -38.98
N VAL A 586 -37.99 17.26 -38.34
CA VAL A 586 -37.48 16.56 -37.14
C VAL A 586 -38.20 17.09 -35.90
N VAL A 587 -38.90 16.20 -35.21
CA VAL A 587 -39.82 16.55 -34.10
C VAL A 587 -39.15 16.43 -32.73
N GLU A 588 -38.32 15.39 -32.53
CA GLU A 588 -37.70 15.10 -31.25
C GLU A 588 -36.29 14.49 -31.40
N TYR A 589 -35.46 14.72 -30.37
CA TYR A 589 -34.15 14.13 -30.19
C TYR A 589 -34.15 13.24 -28.94
N LEU A 590 -33.29 12.23 -28.96
CA LEU A 590 -33.09 11.26 -27.88
C LEU A 590 -31.58 11.12 -27.63
N VAL A 591 -31.14 11.36 -26.40
CA VAL A 591 -29.75 11.15 -25.98
C VAL A 591 -29.69 9.89 -25.13
N GLU A 592 -28.81 8.98 -25.53
CA GLU A 592 -28.48 7.77 -24.80
C GLU A 592 -27.02 7.86 -24.29
N LEU A 593 -26.79 7.43 -23.05
CA LEU A 593 -25.50 7.39 -22.38
C LEU A 593 -25.13 5.94 -22.00
N SER A 594 -23.86 5.56 -22.16
CA SER A 594 -23.29 4.30 -21.63
C SER A 594 -22.17 4.63 -20.65
N GLU A 595 -22.17 3.97 -19.50
CA GLU A 595 -21.04 4.03 -18.55
C GLU A 595 -19.83 3.26 -19.11
N GLY A 596 -18.63 3.80 -18.89
CA GLY A 596 -17.38 3.21 -19.36
C GLY A 596 -17.09 3.44 -20.84
N LEU A 597 -16.27 2.54 -21.40
CA LEU A 597 -15.80 2.58 -22.79
C LEU A 597 -16.31 1.40 -23.64
N SER A 598 -17.10 0.50 -23.06
CA SER A 598 -17.57 -0.73 -23.70
C SER A 598 -18.77 -0.54 -24.63
N GLY A 599 -19.57 0.53 -24.44
CA GLY A 599 -20.83 0.73 -25.17
C GLY A 599 -21.83 -0.41 -24.96
N SER A 600 -21.76 -1.14 -23.84
CA SER A 600 -22.47 -2.40 -23.62
C SER A 600 -23.90 -2.23 -23.11
N SER A 601 -24.22 -1.08 -22.51
CA SER A 601 -25.50 -0.81 -21.86
C SER A 601 -25.82 0.68 -21.98
N TRP A 602 -26.88 1.01 -22.72
CA TRP A 602 -27.26 2.38 -23.04
C TRP A 602 -28.54 2.78 -22.32
N GLU A 603 -28.50 3.89 -21.60
CA GLU A 603 -29.61 4.46 -20.84
C GLU A 603 -30.09 5.77 -21.46
N GLN A 604 -31.41 5.94 -21.58
CA GLN A 604 -32.02 7.20 -22.04
C GLN A 604 -31.87 8.26 -20.94
N VAL A 605 -31.15 9.35 -21.24
CA VAL A 605 -30.95 10.47 -20.30
C VAL A 605 -31.69 11.75 -20.69
N TYR A 606 -32.05 11.90 -21.96
CA TYR A 606 -32.86 13.03 -22.43
C TYR A 606 -33.72 12.62 -23.63
N LYS A 607 -34.96 13.13 -23.66
CA LYS A 607 -35.85 13.05 -24.82
C LYS A 607 -36.63 14.37 -24.95
N GLY A 608 -36.59 15.00 -26.12
CA GLY A 608 -37.26 16.28 -26.37
C GLY A 608 -36.72 17.03 -27.60
N SER A 609 -37.29 18.18 -27.93
CA SER A 609 -37.00 18.92 -29.18
C SER A 609 -35.79 19.88 -29.13
N ALA A 610 -35.23 20.17 -27.96
CA ALA A 610 -34.03 21.02 -27.86
C ALA A 610 -32.76 20.34 -28.38
N LEU A 611 -31.83 21.14 -28.92
CA LEU A 611 -30.54 20.76 -29.50
C LEU A 611 -29.37 20.71 -28.48
N GLU A 612 -29.69 20.82 -27.19
CA GLU A 612 -28.74 20.65 -26.11
C GLU A 612 -29.43 20.07 -24.86
N CYS A 613 -28.67 19.30 -24.08
CA CYS A 613 -29.11 18.77 -22.79
C CYS A 613 -27.97 18.87 -21.75
N VAL A 614 -28.35 18.74 -20.48
CA VAL A 614 -27.42 18.42 -19.39
C VAL A 614 -27.64 16.97 -19.02
N CYS A 615 -26.55 16.21 -18.94
CA CYS A 615 -26.53 14.87 -18.40
C CYS A 615 -25.96 14.95 -16.97
N ASP A 616 -26.74 14.55 -15.97
CA ASP A 616 -26.39 14.56 -14.56
C ASP A 616 -26.47 13.15 -13.93
N GLY A 617 -26.34 13.04 -12.60
CA GLY A 617 -26.29 11.76 -11.89
C GLY A 617 -25.03 10.92 -12.12
N LEU A 618 -24.02 11.47 -12.79
CA LEU A 618 -22.84 10.73 -13.26
C LEU A 618 -21.84 10.47 -12.12
N LYS A 619 -21.03 9.41 -12.25
CA LYS A 619 -19.96 9.11 -11.29
C LYS A 619 -18.70 9.93 -11.64
N PRO A 620 -18.08 10.65 -10.68
CA PRO A 620 -16.80 11.32 -10.88
C PRO A 620 -15.70 10.37 -11.40
N GLY A 621 -14.77 10.89 -12.20
CA GLY A 621 -13.61 10.16 -12.70
C GLY A 621 -13.86 9.16 -13.83
N LEU A 622 -15.08 8.62 -13.95
CA LEU A 622 -15.42 7.70 -15.03
C LEU A 622 -15.48 8.39 -16.39
N SER A 623 -15.19 7.60 -17.43
CA SER A 623 -15.53 7.92 -18.81
C SER A 623 -16.92 7.41 -19.14
N TYR A 624 -17.64 8.16 -19.98
CA TYR A 624 -18.94 7.82 -20.52
C TYR A 624 -18.94 7.99 -22.05
N GLN A 625 -19.80 7.23 -22.73
CA GLN A 625 -20.07 7.35 -24.16
C GLN A 625 -21.49 7.87 -24.37
N ALA A 626 -21.65 9.01 -25.05
CA ALA A 626 -22.95 9.59 -25.38
C ALA A 626 -23.23 9.51 -26.89
N ARG A 627 -24.48 9.23 -27.27
CA ARG A 627 -24.96 9.25 -28.66
C ARG A 627 -26.34 9.90 -28.75
N VAL A 628 -26.63 10.52 -29.88
CA VAL A 628 -27.91 11.20 -30.13
C VAL A 628 -28.62 10.59 -31.32
N TYR A 629 -29.92 10.39 -31.19
CA TYR A 629 -30.85 10.06 -32.27
C TYR A 629 -31.81 11.22 -32.49
N CYS A 630 -32.44 11.24 -33.67
CA CYS A 630 -33.59 12.10 -33.94
C CYS A 630 -34.74 11.32 -34.57
N PHE A 631 -35.94 11.88 -34.53
CA PHE A 631 -37.14 11.29 -35.07
C PHE A 631 -37.88 12.30 -35.94
N SER A 632 -38.37 11.84 -37.09
CA SER A 632 -39.34 12.53 -37.95
C SER A 632 -40.52 11.60 -38.22
N GLU A 633 -41.46 12.00 -39.08
CA GLU A 633 -42.60 11.15 -39.47
C GLU A 633 -42.14 9.84 -40.14
N GLY A 634 -40.97 9.83 -40.79
CA GLY A 634 -40.36 8.64 -41.38
C GLY A 634 -39.65 7.71 -40.38
N GLY A 635 -39.57 8.06 -39.09
CA GLY A 635 -39.09 7.19 -38.01
C GLY A 635 -37.83 7.66 -37.26
N LYS A 636 -37.18 6.73 -36.54
CA LYS A 636 -35.95 6.96 -35.75
C LYS A 636 -34.72 6.90 -36.65
N SER A 637 -33.80 7.87 -36.52
CA SER A 637 -32.52 7.90 -37.22
C SER A 637 -31.58 6.75 -36.81
N THR A 638 -30.48 6.59 -37.54
CA THR A 638 -29.25 5.99 -37.00
C THR A 638 -28.68 6.86 -35.86
N PRO A 639 -27.86 6.30 -34.95
CA PRO A 639 -27.20 7.11 -33.92
C PRO A 639 -26.17 8.05 -34.56
N SER A 640 -25.90 9.17 -33.89
CA SER A 640 -24.72 10.00 -34.13
C SER A 640 -23.42 9.22 -33.89
N GLU A 641 -22.31 9.83 -34.31
CA GLU A 641 -20.98 9.52 -33.78
C GLU A 641 -20.99 9.50 -32.24
N ILE A 642 -20.13 8.67 -31.64
CA ILE A 642 -20.03 8.54 -30.18
C ILE A 642 -19.18 9.68 -29.61
N LEU A 643 -19.78 10.51 -28.75
CA LEU A 643 -19.05 11.49 -27.95
C LEU A 643 -18.49 10.81 -26.70
N LEU A 644 -17.17 10.72 -26.61
CA LEU A 644 -16.46 10.31 -25.40
C LEU A 644 -16.33 11.48 -24.42
N VAL A 645 -16.77 11.28 -23.18
CA VAL A 645 -16.71 12.30 -22.11
C VAL A 645 -16.06 11.70 -20.87
N GLN A 646 -14.93 12.27 -20.43
CA GLN A 646 -14.36 11.95 -19.13
C GLN A 646 -14.86 12.95 -18.08
N ILE A 647 -15.49 12.44 -17.02
CA ILE A 647 -15.94 13.25 -15.88
C ILE A 647 -14.74 13.52 -14.98
N PRO A 648 -14.51 14.76 -14.51
CA PRO A 648 -13.42 15.03 -13.58
C PRO A 648 -13.62 14.25 -12.28
N ALA A 649 -12.52 13.71 -11.74
CA ALA A 649 -12.49 13.22 -10.37
C ALA A 649 -12.68 14.38 -9.37
N VAL A 650 -13.20 14.06 -8.20
CA VAL A 650 -13.24 14.96 -7.03
C VAL A 650 -12.13 14.57 -6.05
N PRO A 651 -11.73 15.45 -5.12
CA PRO A 651 -10.88 15.03 -4.01
C PRO A 651 -11.51 13.86 -3.22
N PRO A 652 -10.72 12.98 -2.57
CA PRO A 652 -11.26 11.81 -1.89
C PRO A 652 -12.21 12.19 -0.73
N GLY A 653 -13.05 11.23 -0.33
CA GLY A 653 -13.83 11.34 0.89
C GLY A 653 -12.97 11.38 2.17
N PRO A 654 -13.55 11.69 3.34
CA PRO A 654 -12.83 11.66 4.60
C PRO A 654 -12.31 10.24 4.90
N CYS A 655 -11.09 10.17 5.41
CA CYS A 655 -10.58 8.94 6.00
C CYS A 655 -11.25 8.68 7.35
N LEU A 656 -11.31 7.40 7.75
CA LEU A 656 -11.58 7.06 9.14
C LEU A 656 -10.44 7.57 10.04
N PRO A 657 -10.72 7.95 11.31
CA PRO A 657 -9.69 8.41 12.24
C PRO A 657 -8.56 7.37 12.40
N PRO A 658 -7.30 7.81 12.55
CA PRO A 658 -6.14 6.91 12.57
C PRO A 658 -6.16 6.01 13.81
N ARG A 659 -5.98 4.70 13.62
CA ARG A 659 -5.79 3.76 14.74
C ARG A 659 -4.35 3.82 15.24
N VAL A 660 -4.20 3.76 16.56
CA VAL A 660 -2.90 3.64 17.24
C VAL A 660 -2.44 2.18 17.17
N VAL A 661 -1.17 1.95 16.85
CA VAL A 661 -0.57 0.62 16.75
C VAL A 661 0.32 0.36 17.97
N GLY A 662 0.05 -0.75 18.65
CA GLY A 662 0.75 -1.12 19.88
C GLY A 662 0.38 -0.26 21.10
N LYS A 663 1.25 -0.23 22.11
CA LYS A 663 1.12 0.67 23.27
C LYS A 663 1.84 1.99 22.95
N PRO A 664 1.31 3.16 23.37
CA PRO A 664 2.03 4.43 23.23
C PRO A 664 3.40 4.36 23.92
N LYS A 665 4.45 4.88 23.28
CA LYS A 665 5.77 5.06 23.90
C LYS A 665 5.84 6.48 24.49
N ALA A 666 6.94 6.77 25.19
CA ALA A 666 7.14 8.08 25.83
C ALA A 666 7.37 9.23 24.84
N ARG A 667 8.05 8.98 23.71
CA ARG A 667 8.40 10.02 22.71
C ARG A 667 8.04 9.64 21.26
N GLU A 668 7.23 8.59 21.09
CA GLU A 668 6.90 8.00 19.79
C GLU A 668 5.48 7.41 19.80
N VAL A 669 4.73 7.64 18.73
CA VAL A 669 3.41 7.04 18.47
C VAL A 669 3.39 6.48 17.06
N GLN A 670 2.91 5.25 16.89
CA GLN A 670 2.71 4.62 15.60
C GLN A 670 1.23 4.66 15.23
N LEU A 671 0.91 5.24 14.07
CA LEU A 671 -0.44 5.34 13.54
C LEU A 671 -0.59 4.48 12.29
N HIS A 672 -1.79 3.98 12.06
CA HIS A 672 -2.21 3.28 10.84
C HIS A 672 -3.63 3.72 10.48
N TRP A 673 -3.93 3.84 9.20
CA TRP A 673 -5.28 4.13 8.69
C TRP A 673 -5.64 3.19 7.52
N ALA A 674 -6.87 3.26 7.06
CA ALA A 674 -7.29 2.64 5.80
C ALA A 674 -7.44 3.74 4.73
N PRO A 675 -7.42 3.39 3.43
CA PRO A 675 -7.90 4.29 2.38
C PRO A 675 -9.34 4.77 2.67
N PRO A 676 -9.74 5.97 2.19
CA PRO A 676 -11.12 6.41 2.27
C PRO A 676 -12.02 5.47 1.46
N GLN A 677 -13.27 5.27 1.90
CA GLN A 677 -14.25 4.43 1.19
C GLN A 677 -14.64 4.98 -0.20
N VAL A 678 -14.45 6.29 -0.40
CA VAL A 678 -14.69 6.97 -1.68
C VAL A 678 -13.39 7.64 -2.09
N ASP A 679 -12.77 7.14 -3.16
CA ASP A 679 -11.53 7.70 -3.71
C ASP A 679 -11.75 9.00 -4.51
N GLY A 680 -12.99 9.29 -4.88
CA GLY A 680 -13.38 10.45 -5.69
C GLY A 680 -13.32 10.22 -7.20
N GLY A 681 -13.18 8.96 -7.67
CA GLY A 681 -13.01 8.61 -9.09
C GLY A 681 -11.56 8.71 -9.58
N SER A 682 -10.61 8.77 -8.66
CA SER A 682 -9.18 8.70 -8.97
C SER A 682 -8.47 8.07 -7.79
N ALA A 683 -7.64 7.06 -8.06
CA ALA A 683 -6.81 6.40 -7.07
C ALA A 683 -6.09 7.41 -6.16
N VAL A 684 -6.15 7.14 -4.85
CA VAL A 684 -5.51 7.94 -3.81
C VAL A 684 -4.00 7.84 -3.96
N CYS A 685 -3.34 8.98 -4.15
CA CYS A 685 -1.91 9.09 -4.40
C CYS A 685 -1.10 9.60 -3.18
N GLY A 686 -1.76 9.83 -2.04
CA GLY A 686 -1.07 10.21 -0.81
C GLY A 686 -2.00 10.52 0.36
N TYR A 687 -1.41 10.68 1.53
CA TYR A 687 -2.05 11.10 2.78
C TYR A 687 -1.22 12.22 3.42
N SER A 688 -1.89 13.18 4.08
CA SER A 688 -1.30 14.18 4.98
C SER A 688 -1.82 13.90 6.39
N VAL A 689 -0.92 13.72 7.36
CA VAL A 689 -1.24 13.50 8.78
C VAL A 689 -0.77 14.69 9.58
N GLU A 690 -1.68 15.23 10.38
CA GLU A 690 -1.49 16.43 11.17
C GLU A 690 -1.62 16.13 12.68
N VAL A 691 -0.68 16.65 13.46
CA VAL A 691 -0.68 16.64 14.93
C VAL A 691 -1.11 18.01 15.42
N LEU A 692 -2.05 18.06 16.36
CA LEU A 692 -2.31 19.26 17.17
C LEU A 692 -1.66 19.12 18.55
N CYS A 693 -0.94 20.15 18.97
CA CYS A 693 -0.23 20.20 20.25
C CYS A 693 -1.15 20.65 21.40
N PRO A 694 -1.23 19.93 22.54
CA PRO A 694 -2.21 20.18 23.61
C PRO A 694 -2.04 21.48 24.41
N HIS A 695 -1.02 22.29 24.15
CA HIS A 695 -0.69 23.46 24.97
C HIS A 695 -0.66 24.77 24.18
N THR A 696 -0.76 24.71 22.84
CA THR A 696 -0.66 25.88 21.96
C THR A 696 -1.72 25.90 20.86
N GLU A 697 -2.51 24.82 20.71
CA GLU A 697 -3.41 24.56 19.57
C GLU A 697 -2.73 24.53 18.18
N ASP A 698 -1.42 24.78 18.10
CA ASP A 698 -0.63 24.67 16.86
C ASP A 698 -0.83 23.31 16.21
N SER A 699 -1.12 23.33 14.92
CA SER A 699 -1.19 22.14 14.07
C SER A 699 0.05 22.02 13.20
N ARG A 700 0.54 20.78 13.03
CA ARG A 700 1.74 20.47 12.26
C ARG A 700 1.50 19.22 11.39
N ASP A 701 1.66 19.37 10.08
CA ASP A 701 1.85 18.22 9.17
C ASP A 701 3.13 17.48 9.60
N VAL A 702 3.00 16.20 9.98
CA VAL A 702 4.09 15.35 10.47
C VAL A 702 4.48 14.22 9.49
N SER A 703 3.60 13.88 8.55
CA SER A 703 3.93 12.99 7.43
C SER A 703 3.09 13.31 6.21
N GLN A 704 3.74 13.34 5.04
CA GLN A 704 3.09 13.35 3.73
C GLN A 704 3.68 12.22 2.88
N GLY A 705 2.84 11.34 2.31
CA GLY A 705 3.31 10.20 1.52
C GLY A 705 2.22 9.19 1.17
N CYS A 706 2.58 8.12 0.44
CA CYS A 706 1.64 7.10 -0.05
C CYS A 706 1.30 6.00 0.97
N GLU A 707 2.00 5.96 2.10
CA GLU A 707 1.90 4.90 3.11
C GLU A 707 0.59 4.94 3.90
N LEU A 708 0.17 3.77 4.43
CA LEU A 708 -1.03 3.62 5.28
C LEU A 708 -0.72 3.66 6.79
N SER A 709 0.50 4.03 7.13
CA SER A 709 1.01 4.14 8.50
C SER A 709 2.06 5.23 8.60
N CYS A 710 2.23 5.86 9.77
CA CYS A 710 3.40 6.67 10.06
C CYS A 710 3.85 6.52 11.51
N THR A 711 5.15 6.70 11.75
CA THR A 711 5.74 6.75 13.09
C THR A 711 6.07 8.19 13.43
N ILE A 712 5.30 8.77 14.35
CA ILE A 712 5.44 10.16 14.80
C ILE A 712 6.38 10.15 16.00
N SER A 713 7.61 10.58 15.80
CA SER A 713 8.66 10.68 16.82
C SER A 713 8.74 12.09 17.43
N SER A 714 9.65 12.27 18.40
CA SER A 714 9.93 13.56 19.05
C SER A 714 8.75 14.17 19.83
N LEU A 715 7.77 13.33 20.22
CA LEU A 715 6.68 13.74 21.10
C LEU A 715 7.19 13.93 22.54
N LEU A 716 6.47 14.73 23.34
CA LEU A 716 6.76 14.90 24.77
C LEU A 716 6.05 13.81 25.58
N PRO A 717 6.68 13.23 26.63
CA PRO A 717 6.06 12.19 27.44
C PRO A 717 4.94 12.72 28.34
N GLY A 718 3.92 11.87 28.57
CA GLY A 718 2.76 12.22 29.41
C GLY A 718 1.90 13.36 28.87
N ARG A 719 1.84 13.58 27.55
CA ARG A 719 1.05 14.63 26.91
C ARG A 719 0.02 14.03 25.96
N THR A 720 -1.19 14.58 25.96
CA THR A 720 -2.31 14.15 25.11
C THR A 720 -2.24 14.85 23.75
N TYR A 721 -1.89 14.13 22.69
CA TYR A 721 -1.90 14.67 21.34
C TYR A 721 -3.19 14.28 20.63
N SER A 722 -3.68 15.14 19.73
CA SER A 722 -4.74 14.79 18.80
C SER A 722 -4.21 14.72 17.37
N PHE A 723 -4.66 13.70 16.64
CA PHE A 723 -4.16 13.33 15.32
C PHE A 723 -5.34 13.27 14.34
N ARG A 724 -5.19 13.87 13.16
CA ARG A 724 -6.15 13.74 12.04
C ARG A 724 -5.41 13.59 10.72
N LEU A 725 -6.03 12.95 9.73
CA LEU A 725 -5.42 12.75 8.41
C LEU A 725 -6.39 13.00 7.26
N ARG A 726 -5.86 13.35 6.09
CA ARG A 726 -6.61 13.55 4.85
C ARG A 726 -5.94 12.79 3.70
N ALA A 727 -6.74 12.17 2.85
CA ALA A 727 -6.27 11.57 1.60
C ALA A 727 -6.15 12.62 0.48
N ALA A 728 -5.34 12.32 -0.53
CA ALA A 728 -5.19 13.12 -1.75
C ALA A 728 -5.26 12.23 -3.00
N ASN A 729 -5.83 12.76 -4.08
CA ASN A 729 -5.76 12.17 -5.41
C ASN A 729 -5.41 13.25 -6.46
N LYS A 730 -5.54 12.94 -7.75
CA LYS A 730 -5.30 13.87 -8.87
C LYS A 730 -6.08 15.20 -8.77
N ALA A 731 -7.24 15.22 -8.12
CA ALA A 731 -8.07 16.41 -7.94
C ALA A 731 -7.72 17.25 -6.69
N GLY A 732 -6.86 16.73 -5.81
CA GLY A 732 -6.36 17.43 -4.62
C GLY A 732 -6.62 16.67 -3.31
N TYR A 733 -6.47 17.39 -2.20
CA TYR A 733 -6.73 16.89 -0.84
C TYR A 733 -8.22 16.85 -0.52
N GLY A 734 -8.67 15.74 0.03
CA GLY A 734 -9.99 15.60 0.67
C GLY A 734 -10.05 16.29 2.04
N PRO A 735 -11.21 16.22 2.72
CA PRO A 735 -11.35 16.68 4.10
C PRO A 735 -10.51 15.84 5.06
N PHE A 736 -10.16 16.42 6.20
CA PHE A 736 -9.56 15.67 7.31
C PHE A 736 -10.56 14.70 7.94
N SER A 737 -10.02 13.61 8.49
CA SER A 737 -10.72 12.70 9.39
C SER A 737 -11.14 13.39 10.68
N GLU A 738 -12.01 12.71 11.43
CA GLU A 738 -12.16 12.95 12.86
C GLU A 738 -10.81 12.80 13.59
N ARG A 739 -10.73 13.40 14.78
CA ARG A 739 -9.53 13.37 15.63
C ARG A 739 -9.45 12.06 16.41
N THR A 740 -8.29 11.40 16.37
CA THR A 740 -7.89 10.42 17.39
C THR A 740 -7.12 11.15 18.48
N GLU A 741 -7.50 10.97 19.74
CA GLU A 741 -6.73 11.47 20.89
C GLU A 741 -5.93 10.34 21.55
N LEU A 742 -4.69 10.64 21.96
CA LEU A 742 -3.82 9.69 22.65
C LEU A 742 -2.83 10.40 23.57
N THR A 743 -2.76 9.96 24.82
CA THR A 743 -1.71 10.38 25.76
C THR A 743 -0.47 9.51 25.58
N THR A 744 0.69 10.13 25.35
CA THR A 744 1.99 9.44 25.35
C THR A 744 2.26 8.82 26.72
N ALA A 745 2.98 7.70 26.75
CA ALA A 745 3.36 7.09 28.04
C ALA A 745 4.21 8.08 28.87
N PRO A 746 4.18 7.99 30.21
CA PRO A 746 5.14 8.72 31.03
C PRO A 746 6.57 8.29 30.67
N GLY A 747 7.48 9.26 30.64
CA GLY A 747 8.91 9.03 30.44
C GLY A 747 9.66 9.18 31.76
N PRO A 748 10.93 8.74 31.83
CA PRO A 748 11.82 9.14 32.90
C PRO A 748 11.88 10.68 33.01
N PRO A 749 12.16 11.24 34.20
CA PRO A 749 12.27 12.68 34.37
C PRO A 749 13.35 13.29 33.46
N ASP A 750 13.19 14.56 33.11
CA ASP A 750 14.27 15.32 32.49
C ASP A 750 15.47 15.46 33.46
N PRO A 751 16.70 15.75 32.98
CA PRO A 751 17.86 15.95 33.86
C PRO A 751 17.58 17.01 34.93
N CYS A 752 18.01 16.74 36.16
CA CYS A 752 18.07 17.77 37.19
C CYS A 752 18.98 18.92 36.74
N ARG A 753 18.64 20.15 37.15
CA ARG A 753 19.60 21.26 37.09
C ARG A 753 20.84 20.94 37.92
N ALA A 754 21.97 21.50 37.52
CA ALA A 754 23.24 21.43 38.24
C ALA A 754 23.03 21.73 39.75
N PRO A 755 23.39 20.81 40.66
CA PRO A 755 23.10 20.96 42.08
C PRO A 755 23.87 22.12 42.72
N ASN A 756 23.19 22.87 43.59
CA ASN A 756 23.77 23.96 44.36
C ASN A 756 24.46 23.39 45.61
N ILE A 757 25.77 23.67 45.76
CA ILE A 757 26.64 23.12 46.80
C ILE A 757 27.15 24.25 47.70
N VAL A 758 26.90 24.15 49.00
CA VAL A 758 27.33 25.13 50.01
C VAL A 758 28.19 24.44 51.06
N CYS A 759 29.50 24.74 51.07
CA CYS A 759 30.41 24.27 52.13
C CYS A 759 30.07 24.95 53.46
N LYS A 760 29.63 24.16 54.45
CA LYS A 760 29.42 24.59 55.83
C LYS A 760 30.72 24.61 56.63
N SER A 761 31.65 23.72 56.31
CA SER A 761 32.96 23.60 56.96
C SER A 761 33.98 22.96 56.02
N PRO A 762 35.27 22.87 56.39
CA PRO A 762 36.28 22.14 55.63
C PRO A 762 35.96 20.65 55.40
N SER A 763 35.06 20.06 56.19
CA SER A 763 34.71 18.63 56.14
C SER A 763 33.22 18.36 55.90
N CYS A 764 32.42 19.39 55.61
CA CYS A 764 30.97 19.29 55.46
C CYS A 764 30.42 20.27 54.40
N ALA A 765 29.59 19.76 53.49
CA ALA A 765 28.87 20.56 52.49
C ALA A 765 27.41 20.12 52.41
N VAL A 766 26.49 21.07 52.24
CA VAL A 766 25.11 20.77 51.87
C VAL A 766 24.96 20.89 50.36
N VAL A 767 24.37 19.87 49.76
CA VAL A 767 23.97 19.85 48.36
C VAL A 767 22.45 19.96 48.27
N SER A 768 21.96 20.76 47.33
CA SER A 768 20.53 21.01 47.13
C SER A 768 20.21 21.12 45.65
N TRP A 769 19.02 20.69 45.24
CA TRP A 769 18.62 20.65 43.83
C TRP A 769 17.11 20.91 43.69
N GLU A 770 16.70 21.21 42.46
CA GLU A 770 15.29 21.42 42.11
C GLU A 770 14.70 20.13 41.51
N THR A 771 13.39 19.92 41.66
CA THR A 771 12.69 18.82 41.00
C THR A 771 12.58 19.09 39.50
N PRO A 772 13.11 18.22 38.61
CA PRO A 772 13.02 18.43 37.17
C PRO A 772 11.62 18.16 36.62
N LEU A 773 11.43 18.43 35.32
CA LEU A 773 10.16 18.18 34.65
C LEU A 773 9.84 16.68 34.68
N CYS A 774 8.67 16.35 35.22
CA CYS A 774 8.30 14.99 35.60
C CYS A 774 7.78 14.12 34.44
N ASN A 775 7.75 14.61 33.19
CA ASN A 775 7.49 13.82 31.98
C ASN A 775 6.29 12.84 32.07
N GLY A 776 5.20 13.29 32.71
CA GLY A 776 3.96 12.52 32.87
C GLY A 776 3.78 11.74 34.17
N ALA A 777 4.82 11.58 35.00
CA ALA A 777 4.70 10.89 36.29
C ALA A 777 5.61 11.50 37.38
N PRO A 778 5.10 11.74 38.60
CA PRO A 778 5.83 12.47 39.64
C PRO A 778 7.15 11.79 40.00
N VAL A 779 8.17 12.59 40.30
CA VAL A 779 9.47 12.11 40.81
C VAL A 779 9.25 11.45 42.17
N THR A 780 9.71 10.22 42.31
CA THR A 780 9.57 9.39 43.52
C THR A 780 10.87 9.28 44.32
N GLU A 781 12.02 9.45 43.66
CA GLU A 781 13.35 9.29 44.25
C GLU A 781 14.36 10.18 43.51
N PHE A 782 15.36 10.70 44.23
CA PHE A 782 16.58 11.28 43.69
C PHE A 782 17.77 10.42 44.10
N ARG A 783 18.79 10.34 43.23
CA ARG A 783 20.09 9.72 43.56
C ARG A 783 21.20 10.75 43.39
N LEU A 784 21.95 10.96 44.46
CA LEU A 784 23.08 11.88 44.52
C LEU A 784 24.37 11.09 44.40
N GLU A 785 25.26 11.51 43.50
CA GLU A 785 26.59 10.95 43.33
C GLU A 785 27.67 11.98 43.66
N TRP A 786 28.76 11.50 44.27
CA TRP A 786 29.89 12.32 44.73
C TRP A 786 31.21 11.57 44.57
N GLY A 787 32.27 12.26 44.12
CA GLY A 787 33.60 11.66 43.96
C GLY A 787 34.72 12.69 43.84
N ALA A 788 35.97 12.27 44.08
CA ALA A 788 37.15 13.14 43.91
C ALA A 788 37.51 13.38 42.43
N ALA A 789 37.01 12.53 41.52
CA ALA A 789 37.06 12.70 40.08
C ALA A 789 35.73 12.22 39.46
N GLU A 790 35.38 12.73 38.29
CA GLU A 790 34.11 12.40 37.60
C GLU A 790 33.95 10.90 37.31
N GLY A 791 35.06 10.21 37.02
CA GLY A 791 35.08 8.77 36.76
C GLY A 791 35.05 7.86 38.00
N THR A 792 35.08 8.41 39.22
CA THR A 792 35.14 7.63 40.48
C THR A 792 34.01 7.96 41.46
N MET A 793 32.99 8.68 41.00
CA MET A 793 31.79 9.01 41.77
C MET A 793 31.08 7.78 42.36
N GLN A 794 30.55 7.91 43.58
CA GLN A 794 29.76 6.91 44.28
C GLN A 794 28.41 7.49 44.71
N VAL A 795 27.36 6.66 44.75
CA VAL A 795 26.04 7.07 45.26
C VAL A 795 26.13 7.31 46.77
N CYS A 796 25.86 8.55 47.18
CA CYS A 796 25.97 9.00 48.57
C CYS A 796 24.61 9.32 49.22
N TYR A 797 23.55 9.46 48.41
CA TYR A 797 22.17 9.57 48.86
C TYR A 797 21.19 8.95 47.83
N SER A 798 20.12 8.35 48.34
CA SER A 798 18.96 7.84 47.59
C SER A 798 17.69 8.12 48.40
N GLY A 799 16.67 8.72 47.78
CA GLY A 799 15.37 8.98 48.41
C GLY A 799 14.68 10.27 47.92
N ALA A 800 13.57 10.64 48.56
CA ALA A 800 12.64 11.65 48.04
C ALA A 800 12.95 13.13 48.40
N ILE A 801 13.92 13.44 49.27
CA ILE A 801 14.21 14.84 49.63
C ILE A 801 15.20 15.49 48.65
N ALA A 802 15.00 16.78 48.37
CA ALA A 802 15.76 17.53 47.37
C ALA A 802 17.03 18.24 47.92
N ASN A 803 17.55 17.76 49.05
CA ASN A 803 18.81 18.22 49.64
C ASN A 803 19.46 17.13 50.50
N TYR A 804 20.77 17.22 50.70
CA TYR A 804 21.55 16.29 51.50
C TYR A 804 22.79 16.96 52.13
N GLU A 805 23.23 16.47 53.29
CA GLU A 805 24.39 17.00 54.02
C GLU A 805 25.55 16.00 54.01
N LEU A 806 26.54 16.26 53.14
CA LEU A 806 27.76 15.47 53.01
C LEU A 806 28.71 15.77 54.17
N LYS A 807 29.30 14.72 54.74
CA LYS A 807 30.18 14.77 55.92
C LYS A 807 31.40 13.88 55.72
N GLY A 808 32.49 14.19 56.41
CA GLY A 808 33.75 13.46 56.30
C GLY A 808 34.57 13.82 55.06
N LEU A 809 34.31 15.00 54.47
CA LEU A 809 35.10 15.51 53.34
C LEU A 809 36.52 15.89 53.80
N VAL A 810 37.49 15.77 52.91
CA VAL A 810 38.87 16.24 53.15
C VAL A 810 38.92 17.75 52.88
N PRO A 811 39.59 18.56 53.72
CA PRO A 811 39.80 19.99 53.49
C PRO A 811 40.51 20.33 52.17
N ALA A 812 40.29 21.55 51.67
CA ALA A 812 40.92 22.14 50.47
C ALA A 812 40.88 21.30 49.18
N SER A 813 40.06 20.25 49.14
CA SER A 813 40.06 19.19 48.14
C SER A 813 38.93 19.38 47.14
N ASN A 814 39.20 19.00 45.89
CA ASN A 814 38.22 19.04 44.80
C ASN A 814 37.33 17.80 44.84
N TYR A 815 36.03 18.01 44.65
CA TYR A 815 35.02 16.96 44.53
C TYR A 815 34.00 17.34 43.47
N TYR A 816 33.48 16.37 42.76
CA TYR A 816 32.43 16.53 41.77
C TYR A 816 31.12 15.94 42.31
N CYS A 817 30.00 16.61 42.03
CA CYS A 817 28.66 16.16 42.41
C CYS A 817 27.70 16.18 41.23
N ARG A 818 26.83 15.17 41.13
CA ARG A 818 25.71 15.15 40.18
C ARG A 818 24.49 14.47 40.80
N VAL A 819 23.30 14.79 40.31
CA VAL A 819 22.03 14.23 40.80
C VAL A 819 21.12 13.82 39.66
N GLN A 820 20.47 12.66 39.76
CA GLN A 820 19.40 12.24 38.85
C GLN A 820 18.08 12.11 39.60
N ALA A 821 16.97 12.33 38.90
CA ALA A 821 15.61 12.07 39.37
C ALA A 821 15.08 10.75 38.80
N VAL A 822 14.21 10.08 39.54
CA VAL A 822 13.60 8.78 39.19
C VAL A 822 12.09 8.88 39.37
N ASN A 823 11.32 8.34 38.43
CA ASN A 823 9.87 8.14 38.57
C ASN A 823 9.50 6.70 38.19
N VAL A 824 8.20 6.40 38.11
CA VAL A 824 7.68 5.06 37.77
C VAL A 824 8.05 4.56 36.36
N ALA A 825 8.52 5.44 35.47
CA ALA A 825 9.00 5.09 34.14
C ALA A 825 10.53 4.86 34.09
N GLY A 826 11.25 5.14 35.17
CA GLY A 826 12.67 4.87 35.32
C GLY A 826 13.48 6.05 35.87
N ALA A 827 14.80 5.89 35.88
CA ALA A 827 15.74 6.97 36.17
C ALA A 827 15.92 7.87 34.94
N GLY A 828 15.80 9.18 35.15
CA GLY A 828 16.27 10.18 34.20
C GLY A 828 17.80 10.25 34.19
N PRO A 829 18.41 10.98 33.24
CA PRO A 829 19.84 11.22 33.25
C PRO A 829 20.25 12.06 34.48
N PHE A 830 21.53 11.93 34.87
CA PHE A 830 22.15 12.84 35.82
C PHE A 830 22.21 14.28 35.30
N SER A 831 22.20 15.23 36.22
CA SER A 831 22.64 16.60 35.99
C SER A 831 24.08 16.65 35.46
N ASP A 832 24.46 17.80 34.92
CA ASP A 832 25.86 18.16 34.77
C ASP A 832 26.62 18.02 36.11
N ALA A 833 27.89 17.64 36.04
CA ALA A 833 28.74 17.47 37.20
C ALA A 833 29.25 18.83 37.70
N VAL A 834 28.94 19.18 38.95
CA VAL A 834 29.37 20.43 39.59
C VAL A 834 30.63 20.17 40.41
N LEU A 835 31.71 20.85 40.03
CA LEU A 835 32.95 20.89 40.80
C LEU A 835 32.79 21.81 42.02
N CYS A 836 32.99 21.23 43.21
CA CYS A 836 33.08 21.93 44.48
C CYS A 836 34.48 21.73 45.07
N ARG A 837 35.07 22.79 45.63
CA ARG A 837 36.29 22.70 46.44
C ARG A 837 35.95 22.96 47.90
N THR A 838 36.32 22.05 48.80
CA THR A 838 36.12 22.25 50.24
C THR A 838 36.99 23.39 50.78
N LEU A 839 36.57 23.98 51.90
CA LEU A 839 37.32 25.04 52.57
C LEU A 839 38.66 24.50 53.13
N CYS A 840 39.67 25.37 53.22
CA CYS A 840 40.92 25.05 53.91
C CYS A 840 40.70 24.91 55.43
N SER A 841 41.57 24.18 56.11
CA SER A 841 41.49 23.93 57.57
C SER A 841 42.81 24.28 58.27
N VAL A 842 42.78 24.31 59.61
CA VAL A 842 44.02 24.17 60.40
C VAL A 842 44.75 22.85 60.05
N PRO A 843 46.08 22.76 60.22
CA PRO A 843 46.87 21.61 59.76
C PRO A 843 46.50 20.30 60.46
N ALA A 844 46.91 19.18 59.86
CA ALA A 844 46.80 17.86 60.49
C ALA A 844 47.69 17.73 61.74
N ALA A 845 47.39 16.73 62.57
CA ALA A 845 48.22 16.38 63.73
C ALA A 845 49.66 16.05 63.30
N VAL A 846 50.65 16.53 64.06
CA VAL A 846 52.06 16.18 63.81
C VAL A 846 52.26 14.70 64.12
N SER A 847 52.64 13.93 63.11
CA SER A 847 53.00 12.51 63.23
C SER A 847 54.51 12.33 63.42
N THR A 848 54.93 11.14 63.84
CA THR A 848 56.36 10.74 63.88
C THR A 848 56.82 9.99 62.64
N ALA A 849 55.97 9.86 61.62
CA ALA A 849 56.42 9.50 60.27
C ALA A 849 57.29 10.63 59.69
N PRO A 850 58.32 10.33 58.88
CA PRO A 850 59.20 11.36 58.32
C PRO A 850 58.49 12.19 57.24
N GLY A 851 58.07 13.41 57.61
CA GLY A 851 57.45 14.37 56.69
C GLY A 851 56.92 15.60 57.44
N ALA A 852 56.43 16.59 56.69
CA ALA A 852 55.55 17.61 57.27
C ALA A 852 54.12 17.04 57.40
N PRO A 853 53.30 17.47 58.38
CA PRO A 853 51.88 17.11 58.40
C PRO A 853 51.16 17.80 57.23
N CYS A 854 49.97 17.29 56.86
CA CYS A 854 49.15 17.94 55.82
C CYS A 854 48.77 19.37 56.26
N ASP A 855 48.95 20.32 55.35
CA ASP A 855 48.67 21.75 55.55
C ASP A 855 47.17 22.09 55.43
N HIS A 856 46.37 21.14 54.93
CA HIS A 856 44.96 21.31 54.59
C HIS A 856 44.68 22.55 53.71
N GLY A 857 45.60 22.84 52.78
CA GLY A 857 45.51 23.91 51.78
C GLY A 857 45.77 25.32 52.30
N ALA A 858 46.40 25.47 53.46
CA ALA A 858 46.94 26.74 53.94
C ALA A 858 48.30 26.50 54.62
N GLU A 859 49.36 27.16 54.10
CA GLU A 859 50.76 26.86 54.41
C GLU A 859 51.09 26.85 55.92
N ILE A 860 51.87 25.85 56.35
CA ILE A 860 52.34 25.74 57.74
C ILE A 860 53.38 26.84 58.00
N THR A 861 53.00 27.81 58.82
CA THR A 861 53.81 28.98 59.19
C THR A 861 54.79 28.71 60.33
N SER A 862 54.42 27.81 61.24
CA SER A 862 55.11 27.62 62.52
C SER A 862 54.71 26.30 63.19
N TYR A 863 55.51 25.88 64.18
CA TYR A 863 55.18 24.77 65.07
C TYR A 863 55.26 25.22 66.53
N LEU A 864 54.39 24.70 67.38
CA LEU A 864 54.42 24.93 68.82
C LEU A 864 54.81 23.63 69.53
N ILE A 865 55.96 23.63 70.19
CA ILE A 865 56.53 22.50 70.95
C ILE A 865 56.24 22.73 72.43
N ASP A 866 55.34 21.93 73.00
CA ASP A 866 55.04 21.93 74.43
C ASP A 866 55.85 20.84 75.14
N ILE A 867 56.45 21.20 76.29
CA ILE A 867 57.35 20.36 77.11
C ILE A 867 56.72 20.13 78.52
N GLY A 868 55.47 20.58 78.74
CA GLY A 868 54.66 20.35 79.93
C GLY A 868 54.96 21.30 81.09
N GLU A 869 56.21 21.31 81.57
CA GLU A 869 56.65 22.10 82.74
C GLU A 869 57.42 23.38 82.36
N ARG A 870 57.37 23.78 81.09
CA ARG A 870 57.98 25.01 80.54
C ARG A 870 56.97 25.71 79.64
N GLN A 871 57.14 27.03 79.44
CA GLN A 871 56.39 27.73 78.40
C GLN A 871 56.61 27.06 77.03
N PRO A 872 55.57 26.89 76.21
CA PRO A 872 55.68 26.20 74.95
C PRO A 872 56.50 27.02 73.94
N ILE A 873 57.38 26.36 73.21
CA ILE A 873 58.32 26.98 72.29
C ILE A 873 57.66 27.12 70.92
N LEU A 874 57.45 28.34 70.45
CA LEU A 874 57.05 28.62 69.07
C LEU A 874 58.29 28.65 68.18
N THR A 875 58.31 27.81 67.15
CA THR A 875 59.35 27.79 66.11
C THR A 875 58.78 28.24 64.78
N GLY A 876 59.63 28.72 63.86
CA GLY A 876 59.26 28.90 62.46
C GLY A 876 58.93 27.56 61.76
N PRO A 877 58.79 27.55 60.42
CA PRO A 877 58.38 26.38 59.63
C PRO A 877 59.54 25.37 59.43
N VAL A 878 60.20 24.99 60.53
CA VAL A 878 61.38 24.11 60.54
C VAL A 878 61.00 22.70 60.98
N THR A 879 61.43 21.70 60.21
CA THR A 879 61.16 20.27 60.49
C THR A 879 62.19 19.63 61.44
N LYS A 880 63.14 20.41 61.97
CA LYS A 880 64.15 19.99 62.96
C LYS A 880 64.36 21.09 64.00
N TYR A 881 64.39 20.71 65.27
CA TYR A 881 64.65 21.61 66.40
C TYR A 881 65.45 20.89 67.49
N ILE A 882 66.33 21.61 68.20
CA ILE A 882 67.17 21.06 69.27
C ILE A 882 66.76 21.71 70.60
N ILE A 883 66.22 20.92 71.52
CA ILE A 883 65.84 21.37 72.86
C ILE A 883 67.09 21.37 73.76
N GLN A 884 67.51 22.55 74.20
CA GLN A 884 68.69 22.74 75.05
C GLN A 884 68.31 22.87 76.54
N ASN A 885 69.32 22.82 77.41
CA ASN A 885 69.19 23.05 78.86
C ASN A 885 68.15 22.14 79.53
N LEU A 886 68.19 20.84 79.21
CA LEU A 886 67.45 19.79 79.93
C LEU A 886 68.27 19.31 81.13
N GLN A 887 67.62 19.12 82.28
CA GLN A 887 68.24 18.53 83.47
C GLN A 887 68.53 17.03 83.28
N PRO A 888 69.63 16.48 83.85
CA PRO A 888 69.93 15.06 83.80
C PRO A 888 68.93 14.21 84.61
N ASP A 889 68.88 12.90 84.31
CA ASP A 889 67.92 11.90 84.82
C ASP A 889 66.43 12.32 84.86
N THR A 890 66.03 13.36 84.13
CA THR A 890 64.69 13.96 84.19
C THR A 890 63.83 13.47 83.03
N SER A 891 62.55 13.16 83.30
CA SER A 891 61.58 12.66 82.32
C SER A 891 60.70 13.77 81.76
N TYR A 892 60.99 14.25 80.56
CA TYR A 892 60.19 15.27 79.87
C TYR A 892 59.04 14.64 79.08
N ARG A 893 57.91 15.36 79.00
CA ARG A 893 56.75 15.02 78.17
C ARG A 893 56.67 16.04 77.04
N ILE A 894 56.77 15.60 75.79
CA ILE A 894 56.83 16.51 74.64
C ILE A 894 55.66 16.21 73.69
N ARG A 895 55.01 17.27 73.21
CA ARG A 895 53.98 17.22 72.16
C ARG A 895 54.10 18.44 71.25
N ILE A 896 53.76 18.28 69.97
CA ILE A 896 54.00 19.29 68.94
C ILE A 896 52.72 19.51 68.13
N GLN A 897 52.32 20.76 67.89
CA GLN A 897 51.26 21.11 66.93
C GLN A 897 51.79 22.01 65.82
N ALA A 898 51.22 21.90 64.62
CA ALA A 898 51.51 22.76 63.47
C ALA A 898 50.48 23.90 63.36
N LEU A 899 50.90 25.07 62.90
CA LEU A 899 50.07 26.27 62.80
C LEU A 899 50.11 26.85 61.37
N ASN A 900 48.94 27.16 60.82
CA ASN A 900 48.81 27.92 59.57
C ASN A 900 48.01 29.23 59.80
N SER A 901 47.70 29.94 58.72
CA SER A 901 46.92 31.19 58.75
C SER A 901 45.51 31.06 59.32
N LEU A 902 44.97 29.84 59.45
CA LEU A 902 43.67 29.55 60.07
C LEU A 902 43.79 29.18 61.56
N GLY A 903 45.01 29.04 62.09
CA GLY A 903 45.29 28.75 63.49
C GLY A 903 46.06 27.46 63.72
N ALA A 904 45.96 26.93 64.94
CA ALA A 904 46.65 25.73 65.36
C ALA A 904 45.88 24.45 65.02
N GLY A 905 46.57 23.49 64.40
CA GLY A 905 46.12 22.10 64.33
C GLY A 905 46.24 21.40 65.69
N PRO A 906 45.73 20.17 65.82
CA PRO A 906 45.83 19.41 67.06
C PRO A 906 47.28 19.01 67.38
N PHE A 907 47.60 18.93 68.68
CA PHE A 907 48.85 18.36 69.17
C PHE A 907 49.05 16.91 68.74
N SER A 908 50.31 16.55 68.48
CA SER A 908 50.79 15.17 68.39
C SER A 908 50.43 14.38 69.64
N TYR A 909 50.54 13.04 69.53
CA TYR A 909 50.65 12.23 70.73
C TYR A 909 51.85 12.68 71.58
N THR A 910 51.73 12.55 72.89
CA THR A 910 52.77 12.98 73.84
C THR A 910 53.83 11.90 73.98
N PHE A 911 55.03 12.14 73.48
CA PHE A 911 56.18 11.24 73.68
C PHE A 911 56.93 11.60 74.97
N LYS A 912 57.52 10.60 75.60
CA LYS A 912 58.28 10.73 76.86
C LYS A 912 59.77 10.54 76.59
N LEU A 913 60.60 11.47 77.03
CA LEU A 913 62.05 11.43 76.87
C LEU A 913 62.70 11.55 78.26
N LYS A 914 63.42 10.51 78.70
CA LYS A 914 64.26 10.59 79.90
C LYS A 914 65.71 10.88 79.49
N THR A 915 66.30 11.92 80.07
CA THR A 915 67.73 12.23 79.90
C THR A 915 68.61 11.23 80.67
N LYS A 916 69.88 11.08 80.27
CA LYS A 916 70.84 10.20 80.98
C LYS A 916 71.20 10.76 82.38
N PRO A 917 71.53 9.90 83.37
CA PRO A 917 72.04 10.32 84.67
C PRO A 917 73.54 10.68 84.64
N LEU A 918 73.95 11.51 85.61
CA LEU A 918 75.36 11.79 85.93
C LEU A 918 76.07 10.55 86.51
N PRO A 919 77.42 10.45 86.41
CA PRO A 919 78.16 9.32 86.98
C PRO A 919 78.12 9.27 88.52
N PRO A 920 77.82 8.11 89.13
CA PRO A 920 77.92 7.91 90.57
C PRO A 920 79.38 7.69 91.04
N VAL A 921 79.59 7.89 92.34
CA VAL A 921 80.77 7.59 93.20
C VAL A 921 82.13 7.37 92.50
N PRO A 922 83.13 8.25 92.72
CA PRO A 922 84.45 8.14 92.09
C PRO A 922 85.23 6.87 92.52
N PRO A 923 86.14 6.37 91.67
CA PRO A 923 86.81 5.11 91.90
C PRO A 923 87.93 5.22 92.95
N ARG A 924 88.20 4.10 93.63
CA ARG A 924 89.28 4.00 94.65
C ARG A 924 90.66 3.95 93.98
N LEU A 925 91.60 4.76 94.48
CA LEU A 925 93.00 4.71 94.09
C LEU A 925 93.80 3.68 94.91
N GLU A 926 94.51 2.82 94.21
CA GLU A 926 95.51 1.87 94.73
C GLU A 926 96.90 2.27 94.22
N CYS A 927 97.94 2.03 95.02
CA CYS A 927 99.32 2.40 94.66
C CYS A 927 100.31 1.26 94.90
N SER A 928 101.24 1.06 93.97
CA SER A 928 102.46 0.26 94.18
C SER A 928 103.71 1.14 94.06
N THR A 929 104.61 1.02 95.04
CA THR A 929 105.66 1.99 95.31
C THR A 929 107.06 1.45 95.01
N PHE A 930 107.86 2.23 94.30
CA PHE A 930 109.30 2.05 94.12
C PHE A 930 110.00 3.36 94.55
N SER A 931 111.29 3.32 94.90
CA SER A 931 112.02 4.46 95.49
C SER A 931 111.86 5.80 94.76
N HIS A 932 111.69 5.77 93.42
CA HIS A 932 111.51 6.95 92.57
C HIS A 932 110.29 6.91 91.65
N THR A 933 109.30 6.04 91.91
CA THR A 933 108.12 5.86 91.05
C THR A 933 106.92 5.31 91.83
N LEU A 934 105.76 5.94 91.64
CA LEU A 934 104.45 5.45 92.09
C LEU A 934 103.66 4.96 90.87
N ARG A 935 103.12 3.74 90.92
CA ARG A 935 102.14 3.26 89.93
C ARG A 935 100.76 3.29 90.57
N LEU A 936 99.88 4.15 90.05
CA LEU A 936 98.50 4.28 90.46
C LEU A 936 97.60 3.42 89.59
N LYS A 937 96.64 2.76 90.22
CA LYS A 937 95.56 2.00 89.58
C LYS A 937 94.24 2.41 90.21
N TRP A 938 93.17 2.40 89.42
CA TRP A 938 91.82 2.56 89.93
C TRP A 938 90.90 1.54 89.24
N GLY A 939 89.99 0.94 90.01
CA GLY A 939 88.97 0.02 89.49
C GLY A 939 87.78 0.77 88.90
N GLU A 940 86.87 0.03 88.27
CA GLU A 940 85.50 0.51 88.07
C GLU A 940 84.85 0.79 89.43
N GLY A 941 83.97 1.79 89.49
CA GLY A 941 83.14 2.05 90.67
C GLY A 941 82.15 0.90 90.93
N PRO A 942 81.49 0.85 92.10
CA PRO A 942 80.62 -0.27 92.50
C PRO A 942 79.25 -0.32 91.76
N VAL A 943 79.16 0.15 90.51
CA VAL A 943 77.92 0.29 89.74
C VAL A 943 78.13 -0.15 88.29
N ARG A 944 77.21 -0.99 87.77
CA ARG A 944 77.16 -1.41 86.35
C ARG A 944 76.75 -0.26 85.42
N ALA A 945 77.67 0.66 85.13
CA ALA A 945 77.59 1.45 83.91
C ALA A 945 78.13 0.63 82.71
N PRO A 946 77.66 0.85 81.47
CA PRO A 946 78.28 0.24 80.30
C PRO A 946 79.71 0.78 80.10
N PRO A 947 80.72 -0.09 79.91
CA PRO A 947 82.14 0.26 80.12
C PRO A 947 82.66 1.35 79.18
N ASP A 948 82.12 1.44 77.97
CA ASP A 948 82.62 2.35 76.92
C ASP A 948 82.21 3.83 77.09
N SER A 949 81.50 4.17 78.17
CA SER A 949 80.85 5.48 78.34
C SER A 949 81.40 6.37 79.47
N LEU A 950 82.37 5.89 80.25
CA LEU A 950 82.97 6.61 81.36
C LEU A 950 84.43 7.00 81.08
N GLN A 951 84.76 8.25 81.36
CA GLN A 951 86.14 8.73 81.35
C GLN A 951 86.52 9.24 82.75
N TYR A 952 87.80 9.15 83.11
CA TYR A 952 88.32 9.51 84.42
C TYR A 952 89.21 10.76 84.34
N HIS A 953 89.31 11.52 85.43
CA HIS A 953 90.20 12.67 85.57
C HIS A 953 90.98 12.57 86.89
N LEU A 954 92.27 12.25 86.82
CA LEU A 954 93.21 12.13 87.94
C LEU A 954 94.01 13.43 88.12
N GLN A 955 94.15 13.86 89.37
CA GLN A 955 94.94 15.03 89.76
C GLN A 955 95.92 14.70 90.89
N MET A 956 97.04 15.42 90.95
CA MET A 956 98.06 15.33 92.00
C MET A 956 98.29 16.71 92.62
N GLU A 957 98.54 16.77 93.91
CA GLU A 957 98.89 18.00 94.64
C GLU A 957 100.33 18.43 94.33
N ASP A 958 100.52 19.70 93.98
CA ASP A 958 101.83 20.30 93.76
C ASP A 958 102.43 20.92 95.03
N LYS A 959 103.64 21.49 94.93
CA LYS A 959 104.34 22.14 96.05
C LYS A 959 103.64 23.41 96.59
N SER A 960 102.56 23.87 95.97
CA SER A 960 101.75 25.01 96.40
C SER A 960 100.40 24.62 97.01
N GLY A 961 100.13 23.31 97.18
CA GLY A 961 98.85 22.80 97.66
C GLY A 961 97.75 22.80 96.59
N ARG A 962 98.11 22.85 95.30
CA ARG A 962 97.14 22.87 94.19
C ARG A 962 97.10 21.53 93.47
N PHE A 963 95.89 21.02 93.24
CA PHE A 963 95.68 19.81 92.46
C PHE A 963 95.81 20.09 90.95
N ILE A 964 96.92 19.65 90.35
CA ILE A 964 97.21 19.70 88.92
C ILE A 964 96.75 18.42 88.22
N SER A 965 96.25 18.52 86.98
CA SER A 965 95.82 17.37 86.20
C SER A 965 97.01 16.50 85.76
N LEU A 966 96.97 15.21 86.07
CA LEU A 966 97.93 14.22 85.56
C LEU A 966 97.38 13.43 84.37
N TYR A 967 96.07 13.18 84.35
CA TYR A 967 95.44 12.35 83.33
C TYR A 967 93.95 12.67 83.20
N LYS A 968 93.44 12.73 81.97
CA LYS A 968 92.00 12.75 81.64
C LYS A 968 91.74 11.80 80.47
N GLY A 969 90.87 10.80 80.64
CA GLY A 969 90.57 9.77 79.63
C GLY A 969 90.09 8.43 80.20
N PRO A 970 89.92 7.38 79.37
CA PRO A 970 89.27 6.12 79.75
C PRO A 970 90.17 5.07 80.44
N CYS A 971 91.47 5.30 80.59
CA CYS A 971 92.39 4.31 81.16
C CYS A 971 92.23 4.17 82.69
N HIS A 972 92.59 2.99 83.21
CA HIS A 972 92.44 2.58 84.62
C HIS A 972 93.77 2.57 85.42
N THR A 973 94.87 3.04 84.82
CA THR A 973 96.20 3.11 85.47
C THR A 973 97.00 4.33 85.01
N HIS A 974 97.91 4.82 85.85
CA HIS A 974 98.86 5.87 85.52
C HIS A 974 100.18 5.72 86.32
N LYS A 975 101.31 6.10 85.72
CA LYS A 975 102.66 5.89 86.28
C LYS A 975 103.36 7.23 86.52
N VAL A 976 103.54 7.60 87.79
CA VAL A 976 104.21 8.85 88.19
C VAL A 976 105.68 8.56 88.48
N GLN A 977 106.60 9.25 87.79
CA GLN A 977 108.05 9.01 87.84
C GLN A 977 108.85 10.27 88.22
N ARG A 978 110.14 10.09 88.52
CA ARG A 978 111.08 11.14 88.99
C ARG A 978 110.67 11.72 90.36
N LEU A 979 110.24 10.83 91.25
CA LEU A 979 109.87 11.18 92.61
C LEU A 979 111.06 11.02 93.55
N ASN A 980 111.16 11.87 94.56
CA ASN A 980 112.17 11.76 95.61
C ASN A 980 111.89 10.56 96.53
N GLU A 981 112.92 9.87 97.01
CA GLU A 981 112.78 8.83 98.05
C GLU A 981 112.42 9.43 99.43
N SER A 982 111.65 8.69 100.23
CA SER A 982 111.11 9.12 101.54
C SER A 982 110.26 10.40 101.48
N THR A 983 109.46 10.57 100.42
CA THR A 983 108.60 11.75 100.20
C THR A 983 107.15 11.34 99.93
N SER A 984 106.19 12.06 100.53
CA SER A 984 104.75 11.84 100.37
C SER A 984 104.15 12.70 99.24
N TYR A 985 103.20 12.14 98.49
CA TYR A 985 102.49 12.81 97.39
C TYR A 985 100.98 12.51 97.46
N SER A 986 100.15 13.51 97.20
CA SER A 986 98.68 13.45 97.36
C SER A 986 97.94 13.48 96.02
N PHE A 987 96.82 12.76 95.91
CA PHE A 987 96.09 12.52 94.65
C PHE A 987 94.57 12.50 94.83
N ARG A 988 93.80 12.86 93.79
CA ARG A 988 92.33 12.70 93.75
C ARG A 988 91.82 12.39 92.34
N ILE A 989 90.66 11.76 92.20
CA ILE A 989 90.11 11.31 90.91
C ILE A 989 88.58 11.51 90.81
N GLN A 990 88.06 11.84 89.62
CA GLN A 990 86.61 11.85 89.32
C GLN A 990 86.30 11.10 88.01
N ALA A 991 85.02 10.84 87.75
CA ALA A 991 84.51 10.24 86.50
C ALA A 991 83.51 11.17 85.79
N PHE A 992 83.42 11.12 84.45
CA PHE A 992 82.52 11.94 83.63
C PHE A 992 81.94 11.16 82.43
N ASN A 993 80.75 11.56 81.97
CA ASN A 993 80.03 11.00 80.82
C ASN A 993 79.30 12.10 80.01
N GLU A 994 78.47 11.72 79.03
CA GLU A 994 77.67 12.67 78.23
C GLU A 994 76.71 13.57 79.04
N ALA A 995 76.30 13.17 80.25
CA ALA A 995 75.44 13.97 81.11
C ALA A 995 76.22 14.99 81.97
N GLY A 996 77.54 14.87 82.06
CA GLY A 996 78.42 15.80 82.77
C GLY A 996 79.53 15.13 83.60
N GLU A 997 80.21 15.94 84.42
CA GLU A 997 81.23 15.46 85.36
C GLU A 997 80.60 15.07 86.71
N GLY A 998 80.96 13.90 87.24
CA GLY A 998 80.64 13.45 88.60
C GLY A 998 81.66 13.92 89.64
N PRO A 999 81.42 13.67 90.94
CA PRO A 999 82.22 14.24 92.02
C PRO A 999 83.64 13.66 92.14
N PHE A 1000 84.59 14.47 92.63
CA PHE A 1000 85.94 14.05 93.01
C PHE A 1000 85.97 13.13 94.25
N SER A 1001 86.95 12.23 94.28
CA SER A 1001 87.28 11.38 95.40
C SER A 1001 87.81 12.19 96.60
N CYS A 1002 87.86 11.53 97.76
CA CYS A 1002 88.77 11.94 98.83
C CYS A 1002 90.24 11.94 98.34
N VAL A 1003 91.09 12.65 99.08
CA VAL A 1003 92.53 12.74 98.78
C VAL A 1003 93.25 11.50 99.30
N TYR A 1004 94.03 10.86 98.43
CA TYR A 1004 94.88 9.72 98.74
C TYR A 1004 96.35 10.15 98.79
N THR A 1005 97.06 9.85 99.86
CA THR A 1005 98.49 10.20 100.01
C THR A 1005 99.36 8.95 100.06
N PHE A 1006 100.44 8.92 99.28
CA PHE A 1006 101.37 7.80 99.17
C PHE A 1006 102.83 8.24 99.33
N THR A 1007 103.65 7.45 100.02
CA THR A 1007 105.05 7.77 100.36
C THR A 1007 106.02 6.79 99.67
N THR A 1008 107.14 7.30 99.15
CA THR A 1008 108.20 6.50 98.51
C THR A 1008 109.19 5.91 99.53
N PRO A 1009 109.70 4.67 99.34
CA PRO A 1009 110.69 4.05 100.24
C PRO A 1009 112.13 4.59 100.05
N ARG A 1010 113.02 4.35 101.03
CA ARG A 1010 114.48 4.64 100.98
C ARG A 1010 115.22 3.66 100.04
N SER A 1011 116.41 4.07 99.56
CA SER A 1011 117.27 3.31 98.63
C SER A 1011 118.47 2.58 99.28
N PRO A 1012 118.94 1.44 98.72
CA PRO A 1012 120.14 0.74 99.17
C PRO A 1012 121.45 1.41 98.71
N PRO A 1013 122.60 1.13 99.37
CA PRO A 1013 123.91 1.64 98.95
C PRO A 1013 124.48 0.89 97.73
N PRO A 1014 125.39 1.53 96.96
CA PRO A 1014 125.98 0.93 95.75
C PRO A 1014 127.03 -0.16 96.04
N GLN A 1015 127.37 -0.93 95.00
CA GLN A 1015 128.37 -2.01 95.05
C GLN A 1015 129.81 -1.48 95.12
N LEU A 1016 130.66 -2.14 95.90
CA LEU A 1016 132.10 -1.86 95.98
C LEU A 1016 132.91 -2.65 94.96
N LYS A 1017 134.08 -2.12 94.55
CA LYS A 1017 135.13 -2.92 93.88
C LYS A 1017 135.73 -3.96 94.82
N ALA A 1018 136.40 -4.97 94.25
CA ALA A 1018 137.09 -6.01 95.02
C ALA A 1018 138.20 -5.44 95.93
N PRO A 1019 138.43 -6.02 97.12
CA PRO A 1019 139.49 -5.57 98.01
C PRO A 1019 140.87 -5.91 97.44
N ARG A 1020 141.83 -5.01 97.61
CA ARG A 1020 143.26 -5.27 97.34
C ARG A 1020 143.81 -6.15 98.46
N VAL A 1021 144.73 -7.05 98.12
CA VAL A 1021 145.39 -7.96 99.08
C VAL A 1021 146.88 -8.01 98.75
N GLU A 1022 147.71 -7.59 99.69
CA GLU A 1022 149.18 -7.63 99.57
C GLU A 1022 149.75 -8.58 100.63
N ARG A 1023 150.75 -9.40 100.25
CA ARG A 1023 151.31 -10.45 101.12
C ARG A 1023 152.67 -10.04 101.65
N LEU A 1024 152.81 -10.12 102.97
CA LEU A 1024 154.05 -10.08 103.73
C LEU A 1024 154.34 -11.51 104.23
N ASP A 1025 155.52 -11.79 104.75
CA ASP A 1025 156.06 -13.14 105.01
C ASP A 1025 155.01 -14.15 105.53
N ASP A 1026 154.50 -13.95 106.75
CA ASP A 1026 153.47 -14.78 107.40
C ASP A 1026 152.09 -14.05 107.54
N SER A 1027 151.85 -12.97 106.78
CA SER A 1027 150.63 -12.16 106.91
C SER A 1027 150.16 -11.51 105.59
N CYS A 1028 148.93 -10.99 105.53
CA CYS A 1028 148.50 -10.13 104.43
C CYS A 1028 147.76 -8.89 104.93
N GLU A 1029 147.84 -7.81 104.16
CA GLU A 1029 147.03 -6.60 104.35
C GLU A 1029 145.95 -6.55 103.27
N ILE A 1030 144.73 -6.19 103.68
CA ILE A 1030 143.51 -6.23 102.86
C ILE A 1030 142.83 -4.86 102.93
N SER A 1031 142.63 -4.18 101.79
CA SER A 1031 142.08 -2.81 101.76
C SER A 1031 141.03 -2.58 100.67
N TRP A 1032 140.11 -1.63 100.89
CA TRP A 1032 138.99 -1.32 99.98
C TRP A 1032 138.62 0.17 99.96
N GLU A 1033 137.70 0.55 99.09
CA GLU A 1033 137.29 1.95 98.89
C GLU A 1033 136.16 2.39 99.84
N THR A 1034 136.23 3.65 100.29
CA THR A 1034 135.19 4.29 101.13
C THR A 1034 134.08 4.88 100.27
N LEU A 1035 132.84 4.83 100.78
CA LEU A 1035 131.65 5.46 100.19
C LEU A 1035 131.13 6.59 101.09
N PRO A 1036 130.57 7.68 100.53
CA PRO A 1036 129.94 8.74 101.32
C PRO A 1036 128.62 8.29 101.95
N SER A 1037 128.16 9.02 102.99
CA SER A 1037 126.90 8.76 103.68
C SER A 1037 125.67 9.05 102.79
N MET A 1038 124.63 8.23 102.94
CA MET A 1038 123.43 8.27 102.09
C MET A 1038 122.32 9.07 102.79
N LYS A 1039 122.12 10.33 102.38
CA LYS A 1039 121.24 11.31 103.09
C LYS A 1039 121.53 11.41 104.61
N GLY A 1040 122.80 11.32 105.00
CA GLY A 1040 123.20 11.37 106.41
C GLY A 1040 123.18 10.02 107.14
N ASP A 1041 122.55 8.98 106.59
CA ASP A 1041 122.72 7.61 107.12
C ASP A 1041 124.18 7.16 106.88
N PRO A 1042 124.95 6.78 107.92
CA PRO A 1042 126.33 6.32 107.76
C PRO A 1042 126.42 4.99 107.01
N VAL A 1043 127.59 4.74 106.42
CA VAL A 1043 127.91 3.51 105.68
C VAL A 1043 129.05 2.79 106.38
N ILE A 1044 128.86 1.50 106.66
CA ILE A 1044 129.88 0.60 107.23
C ILE A 1044 130.16 -0.56 106.28
N TYR A 1045 131.27 -1.25 106.49
CA TYR A 1045 131.77 -2.31 105.63
C TYR A 1045 131.71 -3.67 106.32
N CYS A 1046 131.58 -4.74 105.53
CA CYS A 1046 131.67 -6.13 105.98
C CYS A 1046 132.65 -6.89 105.09
N LEU A 1047 133.84 -7.20 105.61
CA LEU A 1047 134.86 -8.01 104.95
C LEU A 1047 134.68 -9.48 105.35
N GLN A 1048 134.73 -10.36 104.36
CA GLN A 1048 134.68 -11.81 104.55
C GLN A 1048 135.87 -12.50 103.91
N SER A 1049 136.35 -13.60 104.52
CA SER A 1049 137.35 -14.49 103.94
C SER A 1049 136.89 -15.95 103.87
N MET A 1050 137.51 -16.69 102.97
CA MET A 1050 137.36 -18.13 102.75
C MET A 1050 138.75 -18.75 102.70
N GLN A 1051 138.96 -19.88 103.38
CA GLN A 1051 140.22 -20.63 103.35
C GLN A 1051 139.99 -21.98 102.66
N GLY A 1052 140.70 -22.27 101.56
CA GLY A 1052 140.39 -23.40 100.70
C GLY A 1052 138.94 -23.39 100.21
N ASN A 1053 138.25 -24.52 100.36
CA ASN A 1053 136.84 -24.73 99.96
C ASN A 1053 135.83 -24.59 101.14
N SER A 1054 136.11 -23.74 102.13
CA SER A 1054 135.18 -23.44 103.23
C SER A 1054 134.21 -22.30 102.90
N ASP A 1055 133.13 -22.11 103.67
CA ASP A 1055 132.25 -20.93 103.47
C ASP A 1055 132.93 -19.61 103.84
N PHE A 1056 132.49 -18.52 103.19
CA PHE A 1056 132.92 -17.15 103.53
C PHE A 1056 132.51 -16.77 104.96
N ARG A 1057 133.49 -16.56 105.84
CA ARG A 1057 133.32 -16.08 107.22
C ARG A 1057 133.64 -14.60 107.31
N GLN A 1058 132.86 -13.86 108.11
CA GLN A 1058 133.13 -12.44 108.37
C GLN A 1058 134.43 -12.29 109.18
N LEU A 1059 135.42 -11.60 108.62
CA LEU A 1059 136.63 -11.18 109.34
C LEU A 1059 136.42 -9.85 110.08
N TYR A 1060 135.69 -8.93 109.44
CA TYR A 1060 135.52 -7.57 109.95
C TYR A 1060 134.13 -7.03 109.58
N LYS A 1061 133.50 -6.32 110.52
CA LYS A 1061 132.39 -5.42 110.22
C LYS A 1061 132.58 -4.11 110.98
N GLY A 1062 132.58 -2.98 110.28
CA GLY A 1062 132.84 -1.65 110.85
C GLY A 1062 133.21 -0.61 109.80
N SER A 1063 133.67 0.56 110.23
CA SER A 1063 133.93 1.73 109.36
C SER A 1063 135.35 1.79 108.77
N ALA A 1064 136.31 1.00 109.25
CA ALA A 1064 137.65 0.96 108.67
C ALA A 1064 137.65 0.31 107.28
N THR A 1065 138.61 0.70 106.45
CA THR A 1065 138.76 0.21 105.05
C THR A 1065 140.08 -0.50 104.79
N LEU A 1066 140.77 -0.91 105.85
CA LEU A 1066 142.03 -1.64 105.84
C LEU A 1066 142.03 -2.63 107.02
N PHE A 1067 142.48 -3.86 106.78
CA PHE A 1067 142.48 -4.96 107.75
C PHE A 1067 143.67 -5.89 107.49
N GLN A 1068 144.46 -6.17 108.53
CA GLN A 1068 145.64 -7.04 108.43
C GLN A 1068 145.35 -8.42 109.06
N LEU A 1069 145.73 -9.49 108.36
CA LEU A 1069 145.51 -10.88 108.75
C LEU A 1069 146.85 -11.62 108.86
N SER A 1070 147.25 -11.94 110.08
CA SER A 1070 148.51 -12.65 110.40
C SER A 1070 148.33 -14.17 110.57
N SER A 1071 149.46 -14.90 110.57
CA SER A 1071 149.54 -16.35 110.76
C SER A 1071 148.93 -17.16 109.60
N LEU A 1072 149.22 -16.74 108.36
CA LEU A 1072 148.75 -17.41 107.14
C LEU A 1072 149.46 -18.76 106.94
N SER A 1073 148.72 -19.87 107.13
CA SER A 1073 149.22 -21.22 106.78
C SER A 1073 149.81 -21.28 105.37
N SER A 1074 151.06 -21.74 105.26
CA SER A 1074 151.89 -21.73 104.04
C SER A 1074 151.42 -22.67 102.93
N SER A 1075 150.49 -23.59 103.23
CA SER A 1075 149.91 -24.55 102.28
C SER A 1075 148.48 -24.21 101.82
N ALA A 1076 147.89 -23.12 102.31
CA ALA A 1076 146.48 -22.79 102.06
C ALA A 1076 146.26 -21.63 101.08
N GLU A 1077 145.22 -21.74 100.25
CA GLU A 1077 144.65 -20.63 99.49
C GLU A 1077 143.65 -19.85 100.35
N TYR A 1078 143.65 -18.51 100.23
CA TYR A 1078 142.68 -17.63 100.88
C TYR A 1078 141.97 -16.75 99.85
N ARG A 1079 140.68 -16.47 100.04
CA ARG A 1079 139.90 -15.55 99.20
C ARG A 1079 139.13 -14.53 100.02
N PHE A 1080 138.98 -13.30 99.52
CA PHE A 1080 138.44 -12.14 100.26
C PHE A 1080 137.41 -11.33 99.44
N ARG A 1081 136.34 -10.85 100.08
CA ARG A 1081 135.31 -9.97 99.49
C ARG A 1081 134.73 -8.99 100.52
N VAL A 1082 134.18 -7.85 100.08
CA VAL A 1082 133.61 -6.82 100.98
C VAL A 1082 132.24 -6.30 100.49
N CYS A 1083 131.33 -5.93 101.38
CA CYS A 1083 130.14 -5.12 101.02
C CYS A 1083 130.04 -3.81 101.82
N ALA A 1084 129.23 -2.89 101.31
CA ALA A 1084 128.81 -1.67 102.01
C ALA A 1084 127.39 -1.83 102.55
N ILE A 1085 127.14 -1.30 103.75
CA ILE A 1085 125.86 -1.42 104.48
C ILE A 1085 125.43 -0.01 104.92
N ARG A 1086 124.25 0.44 104.51
CA ARG A 1086 123.64 1.72 104.92
C ARG A 1086 122.96 1.50 106.27
N GLN A 1087 123.52 2.10 107.32
CA GLN A 1087 123.04 1.95 108.69
C GLN A 1087 122.04 3.07 109.00
N CYS A 1088 120.75 2.77 108.81
CA CYS A 1088 119.65 3.68 109.10
C CYS A 1088 119.35 3.70 110.61
N GLN A 1089 119.02 4.87 111.17
CA GLN A 1089 118.69 4.98 112.61
C GLN A 1089 117.33 4.36 112.96
N ASP A 1090 116.33 4.48 112.08
CA ASP A 1090 114.94 4.10 112.34
C ASP A 1090 114.46 2.84 111.58
N SER A 1091 115.37 2.12 110.91
CA SER A 1091 115.02 0.95 110.09
C SER A 1091 116.16 -0.07 110.05
N PRO A 1092 115.89 -1.37 109.80
CA PRO A 1092 116.96 -2.37 109.64
C PRO A 1092 118.00 -1.98 108.60
N GLU A 1093 119.25 -2.41 108.82
CA GLU A 1093 120.41 -2.06 108.00
C GLU A 1093 120.23 -2.48 106.53
N ILE A 1094 120.31 -1.52 105.62
CA ILE A 1094 120.13 -1.80 104.19
C ILE A 1094 121.48 -2.20 103.61
N THR A 1095 121.71 -3.52 103.54
CA THR A 1095 122.93 -4.13 103.01
C THR A 1095 122.98 -3.99 101.48
N GLY A 1096 124.06 -3.41 100.97
CA GLY A 1096 124.37 -3.38 99.53
C GLY A 1096 124.99 -4.69 99.05
N PRO A 1097 125.04 -4.91 97.72
CA PRO A 1097 125.68 -6.09 97.14
C PRO A 1097 127.18 -6.18 97.48
N TYR A 1098 127.66 -7.41 97.68
CA TYR A 1098 129.09 -7.70 97.88
C TYR A 1098 129.91 -7.44 96.62
N SER A 1099 131.17 -7.07 96.81
CA SER A 1099 132.19 -6.97 95.77
C SER A 1099 132.47 -8.32 95.11
N SER A 1100 133.15 -8.29 93.97
CA SER A 1100 133.90 -9.43 93.48
C SER A 1100 135.02 -9.82 94.46
N THR A 1101 135.50 -11.07 94.33
CA THR A 1101 136.43 -11.73 95.25
C THR A 1101 137.86 -11.67 94.73
N VAL A 1102 138.85 -11.48 95.61
CA VAL A 1102 140.30 -11.60 95.31
C VAL A 1102 140.90 -12.81 96.04
N THR A 1103 141.92 -13.44 95.43
CA THR A 1103 142.53 -14.71 95.86
C THR A 1103 144.02 -14.56 96.15
N LEU A 1104 144.52 -15.26 97.17
CA LEU A 1104 145.93 -15.36 97.55
C LEU A 1104 146.38 -16.83 97.58
N LEU A 1105 147.46 -17.16 96.86
CA LEU A 1105 147.95 -18.53 96.64
C LEU A 1105 149.31 -18.81 97.33
N PRO A 1106 149.63 -20.08 97.66
CA PRO A 1106 150.93 -20.49 98.18
C PRO A 1106 152.01 -20.69 97.06
N PRO A 1107 153.31 -20.57 97.39
CA PRO A 1107 154.41 -20.69 96.42
C PRO A 1107 154.68 -22.13 95.95
N ARG A 1108 155.40 -22.30 94.83
CA ARG A 1108 155.73 -23.59 94.18
C ARG A 1108 157.20 -23.67 93.70
N HIS A 1109 157.68 -24.90 93.53
CA HIS A 1109 158.87 -25.28 92.75
C HIS A 1109 158.43 -26.06 91.49
N GLU A 1110 159.19 -26.00 90.39
CA GLU A 1110 158.88 -26.66 89.10
C GLU A 1110 159.93 -27.68 88.64
N PRO A 1111 159.50 -28.70 87.86
CA PRO A 1111 160.04 -28.94 86.51
C PRO A 1111 158.93 -29.05 85.41
N PRO A 1112 159.25 -29.08 84.09
CA PRO A 1112 158.42 -28.41 83.05
C PRO A 1112 157.66 -29.29 82.01
N GLY A 1113 156.66 -28.70 81.30
CA GLY A 1113 156.28 -29.09 79.90
C GLY A 1113 154.82 -28.86 79.37
N ALA A 1114 154.69 -28.27 78.14
CA ALA A 1114 153.60 -28.35 77.11
C ALA A 1114 152.27 -27.50 77.15
N SER A 1115 151.52 -27.39 76.01
CA SER A 1115 150.40 -26.43 75.66
C SER A 1115 149.19 -27.11 74.93
N SER A 1116 148.14 -26.56 74.23
CA SER A 1116 147.53 -25.26 73.74
C SER A 1116 146.16 -25.60 73.02
N GLY A 1117 145.19 -24.76 72.54
CA GLY A 1117 144.85 -23.30 72.51
C GLY A 1117 143.81 -22.88 71.40
N VAL A 1118 143.10 -21.72 71.52
CA VAL A 1118 142.33 -20.91 70.48
C VAL A 1118 140.86 -21.30 70.01
N GLY A 1119 139.92 -20.31 69.77
CA GLY A 1119 138.60 -20.46 69.01
C GLY A 1119 137.57 -19.25 68.98
N PRO A 1120 136.66 -19.00 67.95
CA PRO A 1120 135.87 -17.73 67.71
C PRO A 1120 134.29 -17.74 67.35
N ARG A 1121 133.74 -16.90 66.39
CA ARG A 1121 132.34 -16.26 66.25
C ARG A 1121 131.39 -16.60 65.01
N GLY A 1122 130.09 -16.13 64.97
CA GLY A 1122 129.10 -15.97 63.81
C GLY A 1122 127.65 -15.49 64.24
N THR A 1123 126.53 -15.21 63.48
CA THR A 1123 126.11 -14.82 62.06
C THR A 1123 124.56 -14.43 61.91
N ASP A 1124 123.99 -13.99 60.74
CA ASP A 1124 122.59 -13.42 60.47
C ASP A 1124 121.71 -14.11 59.34
N MET A 1125 120.41 -13.68 59.06
CA MET A 1125 119.67 -13.58 57.73
C MET A 1125 118.09 -13.52 57.75
N GLU A 1126 117.38 -13.10 56.64
CA GLU A 1126 115.87 -13.07 56.54
C GLU A 1126 115.11 -13.41 55.17
N PRO A 1127 114.62 -12.52 54.25
CA PRO A 1127 113.20 -12.59 53.73
C PRO A 1127 112.89 -12.51 52.18
N LEU A 1128 111.61 -12.76 51.75
CA LEU A 1128 111.01 -12.34 50.43
C LEU A 1128 109.45 -12.23 50.40
N ARG A 1129 108.85 -11.55 49.39
CA ARG A 1129 107.41 -11.14 49.29
C ARG A 1129 106.90 -11.03 47.83
N ARG A 1130 105.57 -11.09 47.59
CA ARG A 1130 104.86 -10.45 46.44
C ARG A 1130 103.45 -9.98 46.86
N SER A 1131 102.92 -8.93 46.25
CA SER A 1131 101.66 -8.27 46.64
C SER A 1131 100.93 -7.63 45.44
N LEU A 1132 99.60 -7.55 45.52
CA LEU A 1132 98.76 -6.70 44.65
C LEU A 1132 98.71 -5.25 45.20
N THR A 1133 98.20 -4.30 44.41
CA THR A 1133 98.17 -2.87 44.74
C THR A 1133 96.80 -2.35 45.19
N ASP A 1134 96.79 -1.31 46.01
CA ASP A 1134 95.62 -0.82 46.73
C ASP A 1134 94.49 -0.28 45.84
N GLU A 1135 94.78 0.18 44.62
CA GLU A 1135 93.77 0.58 43.63
C GLU A 1135 92.89 -0.60 43.18
N GLN A 1136 93.48 -1.79 43.01
CA GLN A 1136 92.70 -2.99 42.67
C GLN A 1136 91.89 -3.50 43.87
N PHE A 1137 92.41 -3.34 45.08
CA PHE A 1137 91.65 -3.62 46.31
C PHE A 1137 90.45 -2.68 46.46
N SER A 1138 90.63 -1.40 46.14
CA SER A 1138 89.59 -0.37 46.14
C SER A 1138 88.48 -0.66 45.12
N PHE A 1139 88.84 -1.04 43.89
CA PHE A 1139 87.86 -1.41 42.86
C PHE A 1139 87.03 -2.63 43.25
N LEU A 1140 87.66 -3.62 43.90
CA LEU A 1140 86.95 -4.82 44.38
C LEU A 1140 85.90 -4.49 45.45
N ILE A 1141 86.23 -3.59 46.38
CA ILE A 1141 85.31 -3.12 47.43
C ILE A 1141 84.14 -2.33 46.82
N ILE A 1142 84.40 -1.44 45.87
CA ILE A 1142 83.35 -0.65 45.19
C ILE A 1142 82.40 -1.58 44.40
N ALA A 1143 82.92 -2.59 43.71
CA ALA A 1143 82.11 -3.59 43.03
C ALA A 1143 81.23 -4.39 44.01
N LEU A 1144 81.76 -4.78 45.18
CA LEU A 1144 81.00 -5.50 46.21
C LEU A 1144 79.86 -4.64 46.79
N LEU A 1145 80.10 -3.34 47.00
CA LEU A 1145 79.10 -2.37 47.47
C LEU A 1145 78.01 -2.08 46.40
N ALA A 1146 78.38 -2.09 45.12
CA ALA A 1146 77.40 -1.97 44.02
C ALA A 1146 76.49 -3.22 43.93
N VAL A 1147 77.06 -4.42 43.99
CA VAL A 1147 76.27 -5.68 43.94
C VAL A 1147 75.34 -5.81 45.15
N THR A 1148 75.81 -5.46 46.35
CA THR A 1148 74.98 -5.51 47.57
C THR A 1148 73.87 -4.45 47.58
N SER A 1149 74.11 -3.23 47.09
CA SER A 1149 73.05 -2.22 46.96
C SER A 1149 72.00 -2.56 45.89
N ILE A 1150 72.38 -3.20 44.78
CA ILE A 1150 71.43 -3.74 43.79
C ILE A 1150 70.57 -4.85 44.41
N LEU A 1151 71.16 -5.79 45.17
CA LEU A 1151 70.40 -6.84 45.86
C LEU A 1151 69.44 -6.29 46.91
N ILE A 1152 69.83 -5.24 47.64
CA ILE A 1152 68.94 -4.54 48.59
C ILE A 1152 67.80 -3.82 47.84
N ALA A 1153 68.07 -3.19 46.70
CA ALA A 1153 67.03 -2.55 45.89
C ALA A 1153 66.00 -3.57 45.36
N VAL A 1154 66.45 -4.74 44.88
CA VAL A 1154 65.57 -5.83 44.43
C VAL A 1154 64.75 -6.39 45.60
N ALA A 1155 65.34 -6.56 46.79
CA ALA A 1155 64.62 -7.01 47.98
C ALA A 1155 63.54 -6.00 48.44
N ILE A 1156 63.83 -4.70 48.38
CA ILE A 1156 62.86 -3.63 48.68
C ILE A 1156 61.75 -3.61 47.62
N GLN A 1157 62.07 -3.81 46.34
CA GLN A 1157 61.08 -3.83 45.27
C GLN A 1157 60.13 -5.04 45.35
N TYR A 1158 60.57 -6.17 45.90
CA TYR A 1158 59.71 -7.32 46.22
C TYR A 1158 58.80 -7.08 47.43
N LEU A 1159 59.25 -6.27 48.40
CA LEU A 1159 58.51 -5.93 49.64
C LEU A 1159 57.51 -4.77 49.51
N VAL A 1160 57.28 -4.27 48.30
CA VAL A 1160 56.37 -3.13 47.99
C VAL A 1160 55.29 -3.53 46.96
N ILE A 1161 55.20 -4.83 46.64
CA ILE A 1161 54.26 -5.39 45.64
C ILE A 1161 53.31 -6.46 46.25
N GLU A 1162 53.43 -6.73 47.56
CA GLU A 1162 52.40 -7.39 48.40
C GLU A 1162 51.74 -6.38 49.36
#